data_AF-A0A922YVV8-F1
#
_entry.id   AF-A0A922YVV8-F1
#
_cell.length_a   1.000
_cell.length_b   1.000
_cell.length_c   1.000
_cell.angle_alpha   90.00
_cell.angle_beta   90.00
_cell.angle_gamma   90.00
#
_symmetry.space_group_name_H-M   'P 1'
#
loop_
_entity.id
_entity.type
_entity.pdbx_description
1 polymer ?
#
loop_
_entity_poly.entity_id
_entity_poly.type
_entity_poly.pdbx_seq_one_letter_code
_entity_poly.pdbx_strand_id
1 'polypeptide(L)'
;MDTSSETSVDRFEPPRQLTICLADRGSSICLLVDAQGGLLGPDVGFLSVRGFSAPPVDGVRTSAAQAVDGRWGFIDDSGAWRVPPQFEDTRNAASNGVARFRQNGLWGFMRPTGEVLTEARFEDCRPYRNGVAAVKLVQGGWRFVDEAGAFTGDEEHDDLRDLGDAGLAWAARYEFRSKEGRRLIGFVDRQGHWVIEPTFGYAESFGRHDVTPAERSRDAYGLIDTKGQWELEPERNRVIDAFDDDGLASFQITGGQYERGFMNTRGEICIVPSRYLERRRSGGFARANYQYYRADGSRLEYTAQLCMGDDFRPLGGFAVVRLDRLKARGDQLAQERNWALLHADGQVLPMPSSLREPLSGADGWLLPESQDTPWIPFIEHHGHVVWVDGLFGEQARVTMSEGAASLHTAAGEVWSGRHEALGPVKPFFSPYPEQVLVDVNSVAGVLSLAEQLCAQVEARLHRAAAGEALDPVRDHPDADEMDDEDDDDWSDDGEDDDEDAALADLDWRTARTEARQTARLVRAERRLSRHYLDESHGGHYHFLYGEWGDLSHELHEQFRQILTERYGPPDVLPDWAGWQESHKPWLGWGVLVEQPLPGDDGSLPEYRQLWICLQQSGDTGDGDGWDENWLLVAPSADALALAMRARADQPGVPSAPDEAATIRLVTTHPHALQALPREHLSDAVIDAALDADIDVVKQVPKRLMNRERYARAVRAHRLEIRQVPLDMLDEAICMAHLGDSSTRLGEIPEPWRTEAVCLEALRQSPYALEYVPEAIRQALLARGMVLQEPWKKKANPQPTDPVQGVATSMAALLTEDPRKPLKNLKHSLSLGAWVLRLAFSGKTTQLVENRGIAGWLERRPFVAAMGNNLLSTLAIVCHALVTIEAWALEGWLIALATGDVRRVGALLGLARLLRRPGSPGSGSDSAGAGVVFAGVDTAPPPRGQGQCAPPERLRPRQVALTTQTM
;
A
#
# COMPACT_ATOMS: atom_id res chain seq x y z
N MET A 1 -46.47 51.67 -7.13
CA MET A 1 -46.14 51.71 -5.70
C MET A 1 -45.76 50.29 -5.33
N ASP A 2 -44.53 49.82 -5.58
CA ASP A 2 -43.22 50.50 -5.48
C ASP A 2 -43.00 51.08 -4.07
N THR A 3 -41.90 50.84 -3.36
CA THR A 3 -40.64 50.11 -3.68
C THR A 3 -40.40 48.98 -2.63
N SER A 4 -39.42 48.08 -2.72
CA SER A 4 -38.15 48.09 -3.47
C SER A 4 -37.71 46.69 -3.92
N SER A 5 -37.07 46.62 -5.09
CA SER A 5 -36.28 45.48 -5.52
C SER A 5 -34.97 45.39 -4.73
N GLU A 6 -34.76 44.29 -3.99
CA GLU A 6 -33.40 43.80 -3.82
C GLU A 6 -32.93 43.31 -5.19
N THR A 7 -31.89 43.95 -5.72
CA THR A 7 -31.26 43.50 -6.96
C THR A 7 -30.61 42.15 -6.72
N SER A 8 -31.08 41.11 -7.42
CA SER A 8 -30.30 39.90 -7.60
C SER A 8 -28.98 40.27 -8.24
N VAL A 9 -27.91 40.28 -7.46
CA VAL A 9 -26.56 40.25 -8.00
C VAL A 9 -26.46 38.90 -8.70
N ASP A 10 -26.46 38.90 -10.03
CA ASP A 10 -26.30 37.68 -10.81
C ASP A 10 -25.01 37.00 -10.37
N ARG A 11 -25.16 35.83 -9.74
CA ARG A 11 -24.05 34.92 -9.45
C ARG A 11 -23.65 34.25 -10.75
N PHE A 12 -23.02 35.01 -11.65
CA PHE A 12 -22.30 34.43 -12.76
C PHE A 12 -21.33 33.38 -12.20
N GLU A 13 -21.43 32.14 -12.67
CA GLU A 13 -20.42 31.12 -12.38
C GLU A 13 -19.08 31.53 -13.02
N PRO A 14 -17.93 31.15 -12.44
CA PRO A 14 -16.65 31.32 -13.12
C PRO A 14 -16.55 30.41 -14.34
N PRO A 15 -15.72 30.74 -15.35
CA PRO A 15 -15.38 29.80 -16.43
C PRO A 15 -14.86 28.47 -15.91
N ARG A 16 -15.35 27.37 -16.46
CA ARG A 16 -14.99 26.02 -16.04
C ARG A 16 -13.73 25.57 -16.78
N GLN A 17 -12.74 25.09 -16.05
CA GLN A 17 -11.42 24.73 -16.57
C GLN A 17 -11.36 23.25 -16.96
N LEU A 18 -10.99 22.97 -18.22
CA LEU A 18 -10.87 21.62 -18.78
C LEU A 18 -9.42 21.35 -19.20
N THR A 19 -8.78 20.38 -18.55
CA THR A 19 -7.37 20.02 -18.81
C THR A 19 -7.29 18.79 -19.72
N ILE A 20 -6.85 18.98 -20.96
CA ILE A 20 -6.56 17.88 -21.89
C ILE A 20 -5.11 17.45 -21.67
N CYS A 21 -4.91 16.34 -20.96
CA CYS A 21 -3.60 15.71 -20.83
C CYS A 21 -3.10 15.23 -22.22
N LEU A 22 -1.82 15.45 -22.50
CA LEU A 22 -1.14 14.86 -23.65
C LEU A 22 -0.56 13.48 -23.27
N ALA A 23 -0.16 12.69 -24.27
CA ALA A 23 0.25 11.29 -24.10
C ALA A 23 1.60 11.11 -23.40
N ASP A 24 2.43 12.16 -23.35
CA ASP A 24 3.62 12.27 -22.50
C ASP A 24 3.25 12.48 -21.01
N ARG A 25 1.98 12.79 -20.72
CA ARG A 25 1.35 13.15 -19.43
C ARG A 25 1.97 14.34 -18.67
N GLY A 26 3.22 14.72 -18.95
CA GLY A 26 3.86 15.93 -18.40
C GLY A 26 3.33 17.23 -19.01
N SER A 27 2.73 17.17 -20.21
CA SER A 27 2.16 18.32 -20.93
C SER A 27 0.63 18.27 -20.96
N SER A 28 -0.01 19.45 -21.02
CA SER A 28 -1.47 19.54 -21.17
C SER A 28 -1.92 20.82 -21.88
N ILE A 29 -3.12 20.78 -22.45
CA ILE A 29 -3.81 21.95 -23.02
C ILE A 29 -4.97 22.30 -22.08
N CYS A 30 -4.95 23.53 -21.55
CA CYS A 30 -6.00 24.07 -20.70
C CYS A 30 -7.01 24.85 -21.54
N LEU A 31 -8.25 24.36 -21.61
CA LEU A 31 -9.38 25.05 -22.24
C LEU A 31 -10.32 25.62 -21.16
N LEU A 32 -11.04 26.69 -21.50
CA LEU A 32 -12.07 27.27 -20.65
C LEU A 32 -13.43 27.17 -21.36
N VAL A 33 -14.48 26.86 -20.61
CA VAL A 33 -15.86 26.90 -21.11
C VAL A 33 -16.78 27.71 -20.21
N ASP A 34 -17.81 28.32 -20.80
CA ASP A 34 -18.86 29.02 -20.07
C ASP A 34 -19.83 28.06 -19.37
N ALA A 35 -20.84 28.62 -18.68
CA ALA A 35 -21.83 27.84 -17.96
C ALA A 35 -22.73 26.98 -18.87
N GLN A 36 -22.82 27.34 -20.16
CA GLN A 36 -23.57 26.68 -21.23
C GLN A 36 -22.72 25.68 -22.04
N GLY A 37 -21.40 25.66 -21.81
CA GLY A 37 -20.43 24.80 -22.50
C GLY A 37 -19.76 25.43 -23.73
N GLY A 38 -19.96 26.71 -24.02
CA GLY A 38 -19.27 27.42 -25.11
C GLY A 38 -17.78 27.63 -24.81
N LEU A 39 -16.90 27.52 -25.81
CA LEU A 39 -15.47 27.78 -25.66
C LEU A 39 -15.19 29.25 -25.34
N LEU A 40 -14.28 29.48 -24.39
CA LEU A 40 -13.79 30.80 -23.98
C LEU A 40 -12.28 30.93 -24.21
N GLY A 41 -11.83 32.14 -24.55
CA GLY A 41 -10.42 32.42 -24.88
C GLY A 41 -10.03 32.02 -26.31
N PRO A 42 -8.73 31.75 -26.57
CA PRO A 42 -8.22 31.52 -27.92
C PRO A 42 -8.29 30.03 -28.34
N ASP A 43 -8.45 29.78 -29.64
CA ASP A 43 -8.50 28.43 -30.24
C ASP A 43 -7.28 27.54 -29.93
N VAL A 44 -6.12 28.13 -29.58
CA VAL A 44 -4.91 27.39 -29.18
C VAL A 44 -4.91 26.96 -27.71
N GLY A 45 -5.90 27.39 -26.92
CA GLY A 45 -5.96 27.19 -25.48
C GLY A 45 -4.89 27.95 -24.69
N PHE A 46 -4.72 27.54 -23.43
CA PHE A 46 -3.69 28.02 -22.51
C PHE A 46 -2.78 26.86 -22.10
N LEU A 47 -1.55 27.16 -21.69
CA LEU A 47 -0.67 26.18 -21.03
C LEU A 47 -1.07 25.98 -19.55
N SER A 48 -1.55 27.04 -18.91
CA SER A 48 -2.01 27.01 -17.53
C SER A 48 -2.95 28.18 -17.24
N VAL A 49 -3.96 27.95 -16.40
CA VAL A 49 -4.83 28.98 -15.81
C VAL A 49 -4.88 28.70 -14.30
N ARG A 50 -4.70 29.74 -13.47
CA ARG A 50 -4.55 29.61 -12.00
C ARG A 50 -5.85 29.81 -11.22
N GLY A 51 -7.01 29.65 -11.85
CA GLY A 51 -8.33 29.94 -11.28
C GLY A 51 -8.67 31.45 -11.21
N PHE A 52 -9.94 31.78 -11.06
CA PHE A 52 -10.47 33.15 -11.20
C PHE A 52 -10.53 33.93 -9.88
N SER A 53 -10.10 35.18 -9.90
CA SER A 53 -10.07 36.05 -8.72
C SER A 53 -11.48 36.35 -8.18
N ALA A 54 -11.73 36.05 -6.91
CA ALA A 54 -12.91 36.49 -6.18
C ALA A 54 -12.51 37.44 -5.02
N PRO A 55 -13.17 38.59 -4.82
CA PRO A 55 -14.25 39.16 -5.65
C PRO A 55 -13.77 39.68 -7.03
N PRO A 56 -14.70 40.03 -7.94
CA PRO A 56 -14.37 40.66 -9.22
C PRO A 56 -13.69 42.04 -9.03
N VAL A 57 -12.72 42.37 -9.88
CA VAL A 57 -12.06 43.68 -9.93
C VAL A 57 -12.81 44.56 -10.93
N ASP A 58 -13.30 45.72 -10.48
CA ASP A 58 -14.13 46.63 -11.28
C ASP A 58 -15.35 45.95 -11.95
N GLY A 59 -15.88 44.90 -11.31
CA GLY A 59 -17.02 44.10 -11.78
C GLY A 59 -16.66 42.91 -12.68
N VAL A 60 -15.38 42.71 -13.03
CA VAL A 60 -14.92 41.63 -13.91
C VAL A 60 -13.97 40.68 -13.16
N ARG A 61 -14.13 39.37 -13.31
CA ARG A 61 -13.18 38.40 -12.74
C ARG A 61 -12.00 38.22 -13.67
N THR A 62 -10.82 37.97 -13.08
CA THR A 62 -9.58 37.79 -13.84
C THR A 62 -8.77 36.62 -13.33
N SER A 63 -8.05 35.95 -14.23
CA SER A 63 -7.14 34.86 -13.85
C SER A 63 -5.74 35.13 -14.40
N ALA A 64 -4.71 34.73 -13.64
CA ALA A 64 -3.37 34.59 -14.17
C ALA A 64 -3.33 33.39 -15.13
N ALA A 65 -3.02 33.66 -16.40
CA ALA A 65 -2.95 32.64 -17.44
C ALA A 65 -1.58 32.65 -18.13
N GLN A 66 -1.15 31.47 -18.55
CA GLN A 66 0.10 31.23 -19.26
C GLN A 66 -0.20 30.85 -20.71
N ALA A 67 0.40 31.58 -21.65
CA ALA A 67 0.29 31.26 -23.07
C ALA A 67 1.22 30.10 -23.46
N VAL A 68 1.04 29.59 -24.67
CA VAL A 68 1.83 28.46 -25.23
C VAL A 68 3.31 28.78 -25.45
N ASP A 69 3.73 30.05 -25.34
CA ASP A 69 5.14 30.49 -25.32
C ASP A 69 5.75 30.48 -23.90
N GLY A 70 4.97 30.06 -22.90
CA GLY A 70 5.36 30.04 -21.49
C GLY A 70 5.28 31.40 -20.77
N ARG A 71 4.93 32.50 -21.45
CA ARG A 71 4.80 33.83 -20.83
C ARG A 71 3.46 33.99 -20.12
N TRP A 72 3.46 34.75 -19.04
CA TRP A 72 2.30 34.99 -18.19
C TRP A 72 1.63 36.34 -18.49
N GLY A 73 0.30 36.37 -18.37
CA GLY A 73 -0.55 37.56 -18.50
C GLY A 73 -1.85 37.42 -17.69
N PHE A 74 -2.84 38.26 -17.97
CA PHE A 74 -4.17 38.18 -17.36
C PHE A 74 -5.27 38.06 -18.40
N ILE A 75 -6.21 37.15 -18.14
CA ILE A 75 -7.46 37.00 -18.87
C ILE A 75 -8.65 37.48 -18.02
N ASP A 76 -9.74 37.85 -18.67
CA ASP A 76 -11.06 37.99 -18.01
C ASP A 76 -11.94 36.75 -18.14
N ASP A 77 -13.17 36.83 -17.64
CA ASP A 77 -14.18 35.77 -17.65
C ASP A 77 -14.73 35.42 -19.05
N SER A 78 -14.33 36.13 -20.11
CA SER A 78 -14.50 35.68 -21.51
C SER A 78 -13.31 34.86 -22.04
N GLY A 79 -12.27 34.69 -21.22
CA GLY A 79 -10.96 34.14 -21.63
C GLY A 79 -10.12 35.11 -22.46
N ALA A 80 -10.58 36.34 -22.71
CA ALA A 80 -9.84 37.34 -23.48
C ALA A 80 -8.69 37.94 -22.66
N TRP A 81 -7.52 38.12 -23.29
CA TRP A 81 -6.35 38.76 -22.67
C TRP A 81 -6.62 40.24 -22.36
N ARG A 82 -6.78 40.56 -21.08
CA ARG A 82 -6.76 41.94 -20.58
C ARG A 82 -5.35 42.51 -20.52
N VAL A 83 -4.41 41.67 -20.12
CA VAL A 83 -2.98 41.98 -20.18
C VAL A 83 -2.31 40.85 -20.96
N PRO A 84 -1.81 41.11 -22.19
CA PRO A 84 -1.16 40.10 -23.02
C PRO A 84 -0.01 39.38 -22.30
N PRO A 85 0.29 38.12 -22.69
CA PRO A 85 1.35 37.34 -22.09
C PRO A 85 2.70 38.03 -22.32
N GLN A 86 3.31 38.52 -21.24
CA GLN A 86 4.57 39.30 -21.30
C GLN A 86 5.47 39.13 -20.07
N PHE A 87 4.99 38.50 -18.99
CA PHE A 87 5.72 38.35 -17.72
C PHE A 87 6.39 36.98 -17.57
N GLU A 88 7.37 36.89 -16.67
CA GLU A 88 8.06 35.63 -16.33
C GLU A 88 7.21 34.74 -15.41
N ASP A 89 6.48 35.37 -14.49
CA ASP A 89 5.47 34.74 -13.64
C ASP A 89 4.45 35.83 -13.25
N THR A 90 3.19 35.46 -13.03
CA THR A 90 2.19 36.36 -12.44
C THR A 90 1.22 35.60 -11.56
N ARG A 91 0.89 36.14 -10.39
CA ARG A 91 -0.03 35.52 -9.42
C ARG A 91 -1.41 36.16 -9.55
N ASN A 92 -2.47 35.42 -9.23
CA ASN A 92 -3.82 35.98 -9.19
C ASN A 92 -3.87 37.23 -8.28
N ALA A 93 -4.82 38.13 -8.57
CA ALA A 93 -5.11 39.25 -7.69
C ALA A 93 -5.54 38.76 -6.29
N ALA A 94 -5.07 39.45 -5.26
CA ALA A 94 -5.61 39.32 -3.91
C ALA A 94 -7.01 39.97 -3.84
N SER A 95 -7.69 39.84 -2.70
CA SER A 95 -9.06 40.35 -2.49
C SER A 95 -9.21 41.88 -2.59
N ASN A 96 -8.10 42.64 -2.61
CA ASN A 96 -8.07 44.08 -2.90
C ASN A 96 -7.92 44.42 -4.40
N GLY A 97 -7.87 43.41 -5.28
CA GLY A 97 -7.70 43.59 -6.72
C GLY A 97 -6.26 43.87 -7.19
N VAL A 98 -5.26 43.67 -6.31
CA VAL A 98 -3.84 43.83 -6.66
C VAL A 98 -3.16 42.48 -6.82
N ALA A 99 -2.41 42.33 -7.91
CA ALA A 99 -1.67 41.14 -8.29
C ALA A 99 -0.15 41.36 -8.24
N ARG A 100 0.62 40.26 -8.22
CA ARG A 100 2.09 40.25 -8.21
C ARG A 100 2.62 39.75 -9.54
N PHE A 101 3.57 40.48 -10.14
CA PHE A 101 4.17 40.13 -11.42
C PHE A 101 5.70 40.07 -11.34
N ARG A 102 6.31 39.23 -12.17
CA ARG A 102 7.77 39.06 -12.25
C ARG A 102 8.32 39.46 -13.62
N GLN A 103 9.38 40.29 -13.60
CA GLN A 103 10.06 40.79 -14.78
C GLN A 103 11.53 41.10 -14.46
N ASN A 104 12.44 40.70 -15.35
CA ASN A 104 13.89 40.77 -15.16
C ASN A 104 14.35 40.06 -13.87
N GLY A 105 13.68 38.96 -13.50
CA GLY A 105 13.93 38.21 -12.26
C GLY A 105 13.38 38.83 -10.97
N LEU A 106 12.92 40.09 -10.99
CA LEU A 106 12.40 40.81 -9.83
C LEU A 106 10.87 40.90 -9.82
N TRP A 107 10.29 41.14 -8.64
CA TRP A 107 8.86 41.25 -8.42
C TRP A 107 8.37 42.69 -8.28
N GLY A 108 7.18 42.95 -8.80
CA GLY A 108 6.40 44.18 -8.66
C GLY A 108 4.91 43.92 -8.45
N PHE A 109 4.12 45.00 -8.39
CA PHE A 109 2.67 44.93 -8.18
C PHE A 109 1.90 45.67 -9.29
N MET A 110 0.82 45.06 -9.77
CA MET A 110 -0.07 45.67 -10.77
C MET A 110 -1.53 45.25 -10.54
N ARG A 111 -2.49 46.01 -11.09
CA ARG A 111 -3.86 45.54 -11.24
C ARG A 111 -3.99 44.63 -12.47
N PRO A 112 -4.95 43.69 -12.50
CA PRO A 112 -5.31 42.91 -13.69
C PRO A 112 -5.81 43.73 -14.91
N THR A 113 -5.91 45.05 -14.79
CA THR A 113 -6.13 45.99 -15.90
C THR A 113 -4.84 46.38 -16.65
N GLY A 114 -3.67 46.01 -16.14
CA GLY A 114 -2.37 46.45 -16.64
C GLY A 114 -1.83 47.73 -15.99
N GLU A 115 -2.54 48.31 -15.02
CA GLU A 115 -2.03 49.42 -14.20
C GLU A 115 -0.91 48.92 -13.28
N VAL A 116 0.34 49.28 -13.58
CA VAL A 116 1.50 49.02 -12.70
C VAL A 116 1.43 49.98 -11.51
N LEU A 117 1.19 49.44 -10.32
CA LEU A 117 1.18 50.19 -9.05
C LEU A 117 2.59 50.31 -8.47
N THR A 118 3.46 49.34 -8.75
CA THR A 118 4.87 49.36 -8.36
C THR A 118 5.69 48.51 -9.31
N GLU A 119 6.66 49.17 -9.95
CA GLU A 119 7.67 48.57 -10.82
C GLU A 119 8.42 47.40 -10.17
N ALA A 120 8.85 46.44 -11.00
CA ALA A 120 9.58 45.26 -10.55
C ALA A 120 10.94 45.62 -9.91
N ARG A 121 11.02 45.54 -8.57
CA ARG A 121 12.18 45.98 -7.78
C ARG A 121 12.48 45.16 -6.52
N PHE A 122 11.64 44.19 -6.20
CA PHE A 122 11.78 43.35 -4.99
C PHE A 122 12.30 41.95 -5.36
N GLU A 123 13.02 41.30 -4.45
CA GLU A 123 13.53 39.93 -4.68
C GLU A 123 12.42 38.88 -4.55
N ASP A 124 11.48 39.09 -3.62
CA ASP A 124 10.25 38.33 -3.41
C ASP A 124 9.19 39.28 -2.82
N CYS A 125 7.90 38.95 -2.97
CA CYS A 125 6.81 39.67 -2.32
C CYS A 125 5.60 38.78 -1.99
N ARG A 126 4.98 39.05 -0.85
CA ARG A 126 3.70 38.47 -0.39
C ARG A 126 2.53 39.21 -1.04
N PRO A 127 1.33 38.60 -1.16
CA PRO A 127 0.15 39.32 -1.65
C PRO A 127 -0.23 40.45 -0.69
N TYR A 128 -0.99 41.44 -1.18
CA TYR A 128 -1.60 42.41 -0.29
C TYR A 128 -2.65 41.74 0.60
N ARG A 129 -2.51 41.89 1.92
CA ARG A 129 -3.53 41.56 2.92
C ARG A 129 -3.73 42.72 3.86
N ASN A 130 -4.98 42.97 4.22
CA ASN A 130 -5.36 44.02 5.16
C ASN A 130 -4.73 45.40 4.83
N GLY A 131 -4.46 45.67 3.54
CA GLY A 131 -3.91 46.91 3.00
C GLY A 131 -2.37 47.07 3.05
N VAL A 132 -1.59 46.01 3.29
CA VAL A 132 -0.12 46.00 3.11
C VAL A 132 0.35 44.71 2.43
N ALA A 133 1.53 44.75 1.81
CA ALA A 133 2.26 43.58 1.33
C ALA A 133 3.66 43.53 1.95
N ALA A 134 4.11 42.35 2.38
CA ALA A 134 5.50 42.14 2.78
C ALA A 134 6.38 41.96 1.53
N VAL A 135 7.50 42.67 1.46
CA VAL A 135 8.44 42.67 0.32
C VAL A 135 9.87 42.44 0.80
N LYS A 136 10.65 41.69 0.03
CA LYS A 136 12.08 41.45 0.29
C LYS A 136 12.94 42.39 -0.55
N LEU A 137 13.88 43.08 0.09
CA LEU A 137 14.84 43.94 -0.59
C LEU A 137 16.02 43.13 -1.18
N VAL A 138 16.48 43.51 -2.36
CA VAL A 138 17.67 42.90 -3.03
C VAL A 138 18.95 43.10 -2.20
N GLN A 139 18.98 44.13 -1.35
CA GLN A 139 20.05 44.40 -0.37
C GLN A 139 19.43 44.90 0.94
N GLY A 140 18.77 44.00 1.68
CA GLY A 140 18.16 44.31 2.97
C GLY A 140 17.30 43.15 3.47
N GLY A 141 16.53 43.41 4.53
CA GLY A 141 15.54 42.48 5.05
C GLY A 141 14.20 42.51 4.29
N TRP A 142 13.20 41.93 4.93
CA TRP A 142 11.79 42.09 4.60
C TRP A 142 11.20 43.32 5.29
N ARG A 143 10.30 44.02 4.59
CA ARG A 143 9.57 45.22 5.06
C ARG A 143 8.11 45.18 4.60
N PHE A 144 7.24 45.97 5.20
CA PHE A 144 5.90 46.24 4.67
C PHE A 144 5.86 47.43 3.73
N VAL A 145 5.08 47.31 2.65
CA VAL A 145 4.65 48.43 1.79
C VAL A 145 3.13 48.57 1.77
N ASP A 146 2.66 49.81 1.61
CA ASP A 146 1.26 50.13 1.32
C ASP A 146 0.90 49.93 -0.16
N GLU A 147 -0.36 50.17 -0.53
CA GLU A 147 -0.86 50.01 -1.90
C GLU A 147 -0.31 51.04 -2.91
N ALA A 148 0.37 52.10 -2.44
CA ALA A 148 1.15 53.02 -3.28
C ALA A 148 2.63 52.58 -3.42
N GLY A 149 3.01 51.45 -2.81
CA GLY A 149 4.37 50.91 -2.82
C GLY A 149 5.34 51.64 -1.91
N ALA A 150 4.86 52.49 -1.00
CA ALA A 150 5.68 53.17 0.00
C ALA A 150 5.83 52.31 1.25
N PHE A 151 7.00 52.34 1.90
CA PHE A 151 7.23 51.57 3.12
C PHE A 151 6.41 52.12 4.28
N THR A 152 5.75 51.25 5.06
CA THR A 152 4.92 51.66 6.21
C THR A 152 5.71 51.92 7.48
N GLY A 153 6.98 51.50 7.53
CA GLY A 153 7.92 51.73 8.62
C GLY A 153 9.36 51.37 8.22
N ASP A 154 10.28 51.58 9.16
CA ASP A 154 11.74 51.46 8.98
C ASP A 154 12.39 50.23 9.65
N GLU A 155 11.62 49.37 10.31
CA GLU A 155 12.13 48.07 10.75
C GLU A 155 12.32 47.09 9.57
N GLU A 156 13.38 46.29 9.64
CA GLU A 156 13.71 45.24 8.69
C GLU A 156 13.80 43.89 9.42
N HIS A 157 13.18 42.86 8.85
CA HIS A 157 13.08 41.53 9.43
C HIS A 157 13.79 40.50 8.54
N ASP A 158 14.31 39.41 9.11
CA ASP A 158 15.01 38.39 8.32
C ASP A 158 14.04 37.53 7.48
N ASP A 159 12.78 37.40 7.93
CA ASP A 159 11.63 36.90 7.16
C ASP A 159 10.33 37.51 7.71
N LEU A 160 9.33 37.66 6.84
CA LEU A 160 8.06 38.31 7.12
C LEU A 160 6.94 37.65 6.29
N ARG A 161 5.85 37.24 6.95
CA ARG A 161 4.64 36.72 6.28
C ARG A 161 3.61 37.85 6.09
N ASP A 162 2.52 37.54 5.38
CA ASP A 162 1.36 38.41 5.19
C ASP A 162 0.81 38.95 6.53
N LEU A 163 0.19 40.15 6.52
CA LEU A 163 -0.53 40.70 7.67
C LEU A 163 -1.87 39.96 7.86
N GLY A 164 -1.98 39.16 8.92
CA GLY A 164 -3.17 38.38 9.25
C GLY A 164 -4.37 39.23 9.69
N ASP A 165 -5.55 38.63 9.74
CA ASP A 165 -6.82 39.34 9.98
C ASP A 165 -6.91 39.89 11.41
N ALA A 166 -6.16 39.31 12.36
CA ALA A 166 -5.93 39.84 13.70
C ALA A 166 -5.07 41.14 13.75
N GLY A 167 -4.63 41.66 12.60
CA GLY A 167 -3.76 42.85 12.51
C GLY A 167 -2.30 42.60 12.88
N LEU A 168 -1.89 41.34 12.95
CA LEU A 168 -0.53 40.89 13.28
C LEU A 168 0.08 40.11 12.12
N ALA A 169 1.37 40.34 11.87
CA ALA A 169 2.16 39.57 10.94
C ALA A 169 3.23 38.74 11.68
N TRP A 170 3.44 37.52 11.21
CA TRP A 170 4.54 36.68 11.67
C TRP A 170 5.87 37.23 11.14
N ALA A 171 6.86 37.41 12.01
CA ALA A 171 8.18 37.93 11.66
C ALA A 171 9.29 37.14 12.37
N ALA A 172 10.43 37.01 11.70
CA ALA A 172 11.60 36.30 12.23
C ALA A 172 12.83 37.21 12.38
N ARG A 173 13.65 36.88 13.38
CA ARG A 173 14.94 37.52 13.65
C ARG A 173 16.01 36.48 13.97
N TYR A 174 17.20 36.60 13.40
CA TYR A 174 18.35 35.74 13.73
C TYR A 174 19.18 36.34 14.88
N GLU A 175 19.35 35.55 15.94
CA GLU A 175 20.27 35.85 17.02
C GLU A 175 21.59 35.08 16.87
N PHE A 176 22.63 35.78 16.42
CA PHE A 176 24.00 35.30 16.36
C PHE A 176 24.69 35.31 17.75
N ARG A 177 24.08 34.63 18.74
CA ARG A 177 24.66 34.40 20.08
C ARG A 177 25.52 33.12 20.17
N SER A 178 25.51 32.31 19.11
CA SER A 178 26.19 31.02 18.97
C SER A 178 26.69 30.83 17.53
N LYS A 179 27.53 29.82 17.27
CA LYS A 179 28.05 29.52 15.92
C LYS A 179 26.92 29.13 14.96
N GLU A 180 26.01 28.29 15.41
CA GLU A 180 24.67 28.21 14.83
C GLU A 180 23.85 29.43 15.29
N GLY A 181 23.53 30.36 14.39
CA GLY A 181 22.64 31.48 14.69
C GLY A 181 21.20 30.99 14.87
N ARG A 182 20.55 31.32 15.99
CA ARG A 182 19.18 30.86 16.25
C ARG A 182 18.16 31.79 15.61
N ARG A 183 17.25 31.23 14.81
CA ARG A 183 16.05 31.94 14.33
C ARG A 183 15.05 32.01 15.50
N LEU A 184 14.57 33.20 15.82
CA LEU A 184 13.48 33.41 16.76
C LEU A 184 12.31 34.08 16.05
N ILE A 185 11.10 33.73 16.47
CA ILE A 185 9.85 34.16 15.86
C ILE A 185 9.05 35.01 16.85
N GLY A 186 8.45 36.08 16.34
CA GLY A 186 7.53 36.96 17.03
C GLY A 186 6.50 37.51 16.07
N PHE A 187 5.76 38.53 16.51
CA PHE A 187 4.69 39.13 15.73
C PHE A 187 4.78 40.65 15.73
N VAL A 188 4.57 41.25 14.55
CA VAL A 188 4.69 42.68 14.30
C VAL A 188 3.38 43.30 13.84
N ASP A 189 3.24 44.62 14.02
CA ASP A 189 2.14 45.42 13.51
C ASP A 189 2.26 45.72 12.00
N ARG A 190 1.32 46.50 11.47
CA ARG A 190 1.28 46.97 10.07
C ARG A 190 2.51 47.81 9.66
N GLN A 191 3.21 48.40 10.62
CA GLN A 191 4.39 49.25 10.43
C GLN A 191 5.70 48.47 10.60
N GLY A 192 5.64 47.23 11.11
CA GLY A 192 6.80 46.37 11.39
C GLY A 192 7.27 46.40 12.85
N HIS A 193 6.62 47.14 13.75
CA HIS A 193 7.03 47.14 15.16
C HIS A 193 6.59 45.86 15.87
N TRP A 194 7.42 45.31 16.74
CA TRP A 194 7.11 44.11 17.51
C TRP A 194 5.98 44.35 18.53
N VAL A 195 4.87 43.63 18.35
CA VAL A 195 3.78 43.51 19.33
C VAL A 195 4.04 42.33 20.27
N ILE A 196 4.65 41.26 19.73
CA ILE A 196 5.15 40.11 20.49
C ILE A 196 6.61 39.90 20.09
N GLU A 197 7.54 40.17 21.02
CA GLU A 197 8.99 40.08 20.82
C GLU A 197 9.44 38.69 20.32
N PRO A 198 10.47 38.60 19.45
CA PRO A 198 10.88 37.35 18.82
C PRO A 198 11.51 36.41 19.85
N THR A 199 10.74 35.40 20.25
CA THR A 199 11.02 34.55 21.41
C THR A 199 10.69 33.07 21.20
N PHE A 200 9.82 32.73 20.24
CA PHE A 200 9.44 31.35 19.95
C PHE A 200 10.44 30.66 19.01
N GLY A 201 10.60 29.35 19.14
CA GLY A 201 11.36 28.52 18.20
C GLY A 201 10.58 28.19 16.93
N TYR A 202 9.27 27.99 17.08
CA TYR A 202 8.26 27.90 16.03
C TYR A 202 6.99 28.63 16.50
N ALA A 203 6.26 29.23 15.56
CA ALA A 203 4.88 29.64 15.76
C ALA A 203 4.17 29.68 14.39
N GLU A 204 2.86 29.55 14.38
CA GLU A 204 2.07 29.80 13.17
C GLU A 204 1.63 31.26 13.04
N SER A 205 1.07 31.61 11.89
CA SER A 205 0.47 32.92 11.67
C SER A 205 -0.88 33.03 12.37
N PHE A 206 -1.29 34.23 12.81
CA PHE A 206 -2.67 34.46 13.22
C PHE A 206 -3.58 34.41 11.98
N GLY A 207 -4.58 33.52 12.02
CA GLY A 207 -5.60 33.40 10.98
C GLY A 207 -6.78 34.34 11.24
N ARG A 208 -8.00 33.80 11.11
CA ARG A 208 -9.25 34.50 11.49
C ARG A 208 -9.55 34.45 12.99
N HIS A 209 -8.76 33.70 13.75
CA HIS A 209 -8.98 33.40 15.16
C HIS A 209 -8.00 34.21 16.02
N ASP A 210 -8.42 34.65 17.19
CA ASP A 210 -7.59 35.44 18.13
C ASP A 210 -6.44 34.64 18.79
N VAL A 211 -6.30 33.36 18.44
CA VAL A 211 -5.26 32.43 18.92
C VAL A 211 -4.48 31.78 17.78
N THR A 212 -3.21 31.45 18.02
CA THR A 212 -2.39 30.64 17.10
C THR A 212 -1.44 29.69 17.84
N PRO A 213 -1.06 28.53 17.25
CA PRO A 213 -0.03 27.66 17.81
C PRO A 213 1.34 28.34 17.96
N ALA A 214 1.99 28.11 19.11
CA ALA A 214 3.36 28.54 19.35
C ALA A 214 4.16 27.51 20.18
N GLU A 215 5.46 27.41 19.90
CA GLU A 215 6.41 26.51 20.55
C GLU A 215 7.25 27.26 21.59
N ARG A 216 7.19 26.80 22.85
CA ARG A 216 8.03 27.34 23.95
C ARG A 216 9.43 26.70 24.00
N SER A 217 9.55 25.47 23.51
CA SER A 217 10.78 24.70 23.33
C SER A 217 10.49 23.50 22.43
N ARG A 218 11.50 22.91 21.77
CA ARG A 218 11.32 21.77 20.85
C ARG A 218 10.26 20.76 21.32
N ASP A 219 9.28 20.50 20.46
CA ASP A 219 8.16 19.57 20.65
C ASP A 219 7.21 19.96 21.81
N ALA A 220 7.16 21.24 22.21
CA ALA A 220 6.28 21.75 23.26
C ALA A 220 5.40 22.90 22.75
N TYR A 221 4.28 22.55 22.09
CA TYR A 221 3.34 23.49 21.48
C TYR A 221 2.15 23.76 22.40
N GLY A 222 1.78 25.04 22.48
CA GLY A 222 0.57 25.55 23.11
C GLY A 222 -0.12 26.54 22.17
N LEU A 223 -1.14 27.24 22.68
CA LEU A 223 -1.87 28.27 21.95
C LEU A 223 -1.62 29.63 22.64
N ILE A 224 -1.27 30.65 21.86
CA ILE A 224 -1.10 32.02 22.34
C ILE A 224 -2.18 32.96 21.78
N ASP A 225 -2.60 33.93 22.59
CA ASP A 225 -3.45 35.04 22.15
C ASP A 225 -2.64 36.10 21.35
N THR A 226 -3.35 37.07 20.78
CA THR A 226 -2.78 38.26 20.08
C THR A 226 -1.86 39.16 20.93
N LYS A 227 -1.60 38.82 22.20
CA LYS A 227 -0.67 39.52 23.11
C LYS A 227 0.47 38.60 23.58
N GLY A 228 0.57 37.38 23.04
CA GLY A 228 1.57 36.38 23.42
C GLY A 228 1.29 35.66 24.75
N GLN A 229 0.07 35.77 25.28
CA GLN A 229 -0.35 35.08 26.51
C GLN A 229 -0.88 33.69 26.17
N TRP A 230 -0.52 32.68 26.97
CA TRP A 230 -0.89 31.29 26.69
C TRP A 230 -2.35 31.02 27.11
N GLU A 231 -3.22 30.75 26.13
CA GLU A 231 -4.57 30.21 26.40
C GLU A 231 -4.53 28.70 26.65
N LEU A 232 -3.66 28.00 25.92
CA LEU A 232 -3.31 26.60 26.18
C LEU A 232 -1.81 26.53 26.49
N GLU A 233 -1.46 26.22 27.75
CA GLU A 233 -0.06 26.02 28.15
C GLU A 233 0.61 24.91 27.30
N PRO A 234 1.86 25.11 26.87
CA PRO A 234 2.57 24.19 25.99
C PRO A 234 2.97 22.91 26.72
N GLU A 235 2.60 21.78 26.14
CA GLU A 235 2.87 20.46 26.68
C GLU A 235 3.98 19.79 25.88
N ARG A 236 4.98 19.24 26.56
CA ARG A 236 6.08 18.53 25.91
C ARG A 236 5.56 17.28 25.20
N ASN A 237 6.17 16.97 24.06
CA ASN A 237 5.78 15.91 23.12
C ASN A 237 4.43 16.19 22.42
N ARG A 238 4.02 17.45 22.30
CA ARG A 238 2.80 17.87 21.57
C ARG A 238 3.17 18.90 20.52
N VAL A 239 2.76 18.63 19.27
CA VAL A 239 2.84 19.54 18.13
C VAL A 239 1.42 19.91 17.71
N ILE A 240 1.17 21.17 17.33
CA ILE A 240 -0.14 21.67 16.93
C ILE A 240 0.03 22.48 15.62
N ASP A 241 -0.78 22.15 14.62
CA ASP A 241 -0.81 22.81 13.31
C ASP A 241 -1.73 24.05 13.29
N ALA A 242 -1.60 24.88 12.25
CA ALA A 242 -2.47 26.02 12.03
C ALA A 242 -3.97 25.63 12.01
N PHE A 243 -4.82 26.52 12.56
CA PHE A 243 -6.27 26.38 12.51
C PHE A 243 -6.82 26.53 11.09
N ASP A 244 -7.79 25.70 10.74
CA ASP A 244 -8.61 25.83 9.54
C ASP A 244 -9.80 26.81 9.73
N ASP A 245 -10.60 26.99 8.67
CA ASP A 245 -11.71 27.95 8.64
C ASP A 245 -12.84 27.65 9.65
N ASP A 246 -13.04 26.40 10.09
CA ASP A 246 -14.00 26.07 11.16
C ASP A 246 -13.38 26.26 12.56
N GLY A 247 -12.09 26.58 12.66
CA GLY A 247 -11.37 26.71 13.93
C GLY A 247 -10.89 25.40 14.53
N LEU A 248 -10.63 24.38 13.71
CA LEU A 248 -9.94 23.16 14.13
C LEU A 248 -8.47 23.16 13.70
N ALA A 249 -7.59 22.72 14.60
CA ALA A 249 -6.18 22.48 14.37
C ALA A 249 -5.89 20.99 14.50
N SER A 250 -5.08 20.43 13.60
CA SER A 250 -4.52 19.09 13.82
C SER A 250 -3.47 19.15 14.94
N PHE A 251 -3.37 18.09 15.73
CA PHE A 251 -2.32 17.97 16.74
C PHE A 251 -1.77 16.55 16.78
N GLN A 252 -0.49 16.43 17.14
CA GLN A 252 0.25 15.17 17.17
C GLN A 252 0.92 14.97 18.53
N ILE A 253 0.79 13.75 19.08
CA ILE A 253 1.49 13.33 20.31
C ILE A 253 2.73 12.51 19.93
N THR A 254 3.88 12.88 20.48
CA THR A 254 5.22 12.46 20.03
C THR A 254 5.96 11.72 21.16
N GLY A 255 5.45 10.55 21.57
CA GLY A 255 5.97 9.86 22.77
C GLY A 255 5.71 8.36 22.86
N GLY A 256 5.35 7.69 21.77
CA GLY A 256 4.98 6.27 21.77
C GLY A 256 4.51 5.84 20.39
N GLN A 257 3.20 5.62 20.24
CA GLN A 257 2.59 5.58 18.91
C GLN A 257 2.36 7.02 18.43
N TYR A 258 2.62 7.29 17.16
CA TYR A 258 2.28 8.57 16.53
C TYR A 258 0.77 8.65 16.35
N GLU A 259 0.08 9.39 17.22
CA GLU A 259 -1.37 9.60 17.13
C GLU A 259 -1.64 11.06 16.77
N ARG A 260 -2.52 11.28 15.79
CA ARG A 260 -3.00 12.61 15.36
C ARG A 260 -4.48 12.76 15.67
N GLY A 261 -4.87 13.92 16.21
CA GLY A 261 -6.26 14.31 16.50
C GLY A 261 -6.57 15.70 15.93
N PHE A 262 -7.78 16.20 16.16
CA PHE A 262 -8.11 17.62 15.95
C PHE A 262 -8.65 18.26 17.23
N MET A 263 -8.21 19.48 17.52
CA MET A 263 -8.66 20.31 18.65
C MET A 263 -9.18 21.66 18.18
N ASN A 264 -10.11 22.25 18.94
CA ASN A 264 -10.60 23.61 18.66
C ASN A 264 -9.69 24.70 19.26
N THR A 265 -10.03 25.96 19.01
CA THR A 265 -9.31 27.15 19.51
C THR A 265 -9.17 27.24 21.03
N ARG A 266 -9.96 26.50 21.82
CA ARG A 266 -9.80 26.38 23.29
C ARG A 266 -8.90 25.22 23.73
N GLY A 267 -8.30 24.49 22.79
CA GLY A 267 -7.52 23.27 23.05
C GLY A 267 -8.37 22.04 23.40
N GLU A 268 -9.69 22.10 23.21
CA GLU A 268 -10.57 20.94 23.44
C GLU A 268 -10.47 19.97 22.27
N ILE A 269 -10.25 18.69 22.54
CA ILE A 269 -10.18 17.64 21.50
C ILE A 269 -11.58 17.41 20.92
N CYS A 270 -11.75 17.66 19.63
CA CYS A 270 -12.99 17.45 18.88
C CYS A 270 -12.98 16.13 18.09
N ILE A 271 -11.84 15.76 17.51
CA ILE A 271 -11.66 14.47 16.83
C ILE A 271 -10.58 13.68 17.59
N VAL A 272 -10.95 12.50 18.08
CA VAL A 272 -10.12 11.65 18.95
C VAL A 272 -8.84 11.21 18.22
N PRO A 273 -7.66 11.21 18.88
CA PRO A 273 -6.42 10.79 18.26
C PRO A 273 -6.44 9.38 17.65
N SER A 274 -5.82 9.23 16.50
CA SER A 274 -5.60 7.97 15.81
C SER A 274 -4.32 8.05 14.97
N ARG A 275 -3.59 6.93 14.84
CA ARG A 275 -2.38 6.87 14.00
C ARG A 275 -2.63 7.05 12.51
N TYR A 276 -3.88 6.87 12.09
CA TYR A 276 -4.31 6.91 10.70
C TYR A 276 -5.06 8.20 10.33
N LEU A 277 -5.40 9.06 11.30
CA LEU A 277 -6.09 10.32 11.02
C LEU A 277 -5.16 11.28 10.27
N GLU A 278 -5.65 11.93 9.23
CA GLU A 278 -4.86 12.83 8.41
C GLU A 278 -4.60 14.19 9.08
N ARG A 279 -3.55 14.87 8.60
CA ARG A 279 -3.08 16.16 9.13
C ARG A 279 -3.97 17.35 8.71
N ARG A 280 -4.80 17.17 7.69
CA ARG A 280 -5.70 18.20 7.15
C ARG A 280 -7.12 17.67 7.07
N ARG A 281 -8.08 18.60 6.95
CA ARG A 281 -9.45 18.32 6.57
C ARG A 281 -9.69 18.88 5.17
N SER A 282 -10.56 18.22 4.41
CA SER A 282 -11.06 18.75 3.13
C SER A 282 -12.59 18.67 3.10
N GLY A 283 -13.24 19.67 2.51
CA GLY A 283 -14.71 19.80 2.48
C GLY A 283 -15.40 19.75 3.85
N GLY A 284 -14.69 20.08 4.93
CA GLY A 284 -15.16 19.98 6.32
C GLY A 284 -14.96 18.62 7.00
N PHE A 285 -14.41 17.61 6.30
CA PHE A 285 -14.20 16.26 6.83
C PHE A 285 -12.72 15.96 7.12
N ALA A 286 -12.44 15.28 8.24
CA ALA A 286 -11.17 14.61 8.48
C ALA A 286 -11.27 13.15 8.02
N ARG A 287 -10.24 12.60 7.37
CA ARG A 287 -10.17 11.21 6.92
C ARG A 287 -9.20 10.41 7.81
N ALA A 288 -9.51 9.14 8.07
CA ALA A 288 -8.60 8.17 8.68
C ALA A 288 -8.78 6.80 8.02
N ASN A 289 -7.79 6.38 7.22
CA ASN A 289 -7.97 5.29 6.24
C ASN A 289 -9.29 5.51 5.47
N TYR A 290 -10.12 4.45 5.38
CA TYR A 290 -11.38 4.43 4.66
C TYR A 290 -12.58 4.92 5.50
N GLN A 291 -12.37 5.86 6.43
CA GLN A 291 -13.39 6.45 7.30
C GLN A 291 -13.29 7.98 7.35
N TYR A 292 -14.44 8.66 7.31
CA TYR A 292 -14.55 10.13 7.36
C TYR A 292 -15.25 10.59 8.63
N TYR A 293 -14.79 11.71 9.18
CA TYR A 293 -15.27 12.31 10.43
C TYR A 293 -15.63 13.77 10.22
N ARG A 294 -16.73 14.22 10.81
CA ARG A 294 -17.15 15.62 10.85
C ARG A 294 -16.38 16.38 11.94
N ALA A 295 -16.49 17.71 11.94
CA ALA A 295 -15.85 18.60 12.93
C ALA A 295 -16.23 18.30 14.39
N ASP A 296 -17.37 17.66 14.66
CA ASP A 296 -17.82 17.24 16.00
C ASP A 296 -17.31 15.85 16.42
N GLY A 297 -16.44 15.21 15.61
CA GLY A 297 -15.93 13.87 15.84
C GLY A 297 -16.90 12.74 15.47
N SER A 298 -18.12 13.06 15.00
CA SER A 298 -19.04 12.04 14.48
C SER A 298 -18.53 11.45 13.16
N ARG A 299 -18.65 10.14 13.01
CA ARG A 299 -18.29 9.45 11.77
C ARG A 299 -19.40 9.62 10.74
N LEU A 300 -19.04 9.79 9.47
CA LEU A 300 -19.95 9.67 8.35
C LEU A 300 -20.34 8.19 8.17
N GLU A 301 -21.63 7.87 8.26
CA GLU A 301 -22.13 6.51 8.04
C GLU A 301 -22.57 6.34 6.58
N TYR A 302 -22.14 5.26 5.94
CA TYR A 302 -22.48 4.89 4.56
C TYR A 302 -22.58 3.36 4.44
N THR A 303 -23.31 2.87 3.45
CA THR A 303 -23.69 1.45 3.34
C THR A 303 -22.67 0.55 2.63
N ALA A 304 -21.64 1.13 1.99
CA ALA A 304 -20.60 0.39 1.27
C ALA A 304 -19.31 0.27 2.07
N GLN A 305 -18.54 -0.80 1.87
CA GLN A 305 -17.18 -0.91 2.37
C GLN A 305 -16.22 -0.34 1.33
N LEU A 306 -15.32 0.55 1.75
CA LEU A 306 -14.36 1.24 0.88
C LEU A 306 -12.95 0.65 1.06
N CYS A 307 -12.18 0.60 -0.02
CA CYS A 307 -10.77 0.22 -0.04
C CYS A 307 -9.82 1.36 -0.47
N MET A 308 -10.37 2.48 -0.93
CA MET A 308 -9.71 3.78 -1.07
C MET A 308 -10.78 4.87 -1.02
N GLY A 309 -10.40 6.07 -0.60
CA GLY A 309 -11.27 7.25 -0.66
C GLY A 309 -10.46 8.53 -0.68
N ASP A 310 -10.77 9.41 -1.62
CA ASP A 310 -10.11 10.69 -1.88
C ASP A 310 -10.59 11.81 -0.93
N ASP A 311 -9.99 12.98 -1.01
CA ASP A 311 -10.40 14.16 -0.26
C ASP A 311 -11.79 14.67 -0.70
N PHE A 312 -12.57 15.15 0.27
CA PHE A 312 -13.88 15.75 0.05
C PHE A 312 -13.73 17.10 -0.66
N ARG A 313 -14.37 17.25 -1.82
CA ARG A 313 -14.29 18.40 -2.72
C ARG A 313 -15.16 19.57 -2.22
N PRO A 314 -14.61 20.75 -1.88
CA PRO A 314 -15.39 21.85 -1.32
C PRO A 314 -16.47 22.44 -2.23
N LEU A 315 -16.29 22.46 -3.56
CA LEU A 315 -17.34 22.95 -4.47
C LEU A 315 -18.37 21.86 -4.78
N GLY A 316 -17.92 20.62 -4.99
CA GLY A 316 -18.82 19.50 -5.26
C GLY A 316 -19.65 19.00 -4.07
N GLY A 317 -19.05 18.95 -2.87
CA GLY A 317 -19.65 18.33 -1.67
C GLY A 317 -19.57 16.80 -1.63
N PHE A 318 -18.63 16.20 -2.37
CA PHE A 318 -18.42 14.75 -2.46
C PHE A 318 -16.93 14.37 -2.61
N ALA A 319 -16.60 13.10 -2.38
CA ALA A 319 -15.29 12.50 -2.61
C ALA A 319 -15.37 11.38 -3.65
N VAL A 320 -14.30 11.16 -4.42
CA VAL A 320 -14.14 9.95 -5.26
C VAL A 320 -13.70 8.80 -4.36
N VAL A 321 -14.32 7.63 -4.45
CA VAL A 321 -14.01 6.47 -3.59
C VAL A 321 -13.97 5.16 -4.37
N ARG A 322 -13.20 4.18 -3.88
CA ARG A 322 -13.15 2.81 -4.40
C ARG A 322 -13.81 1.83 -3.42
N LEU A 323 -14.63 0.93 -3.94
CA LEU A 323 -15.40 -0.07 -3.21
C LEU A 323 -14.58 -1.38 -3.01
N ASP A 324 -14.66 -1.99 -1.83
CA ASP A 324 -13.99 -3.27 -1.51
C ASP A 324 -14.71 -4.46 -2.18
N ARG A 325 -14.11 -4.97 -3.27
CA ARG A 325 -14.57 -6.16 -4.02
C ARG A 325 -14.75 -7.41 -3.14
N LEU A 326 -13.88 -7.64 -2.15
CA LEU A 326 -13.73 -8.94 -1.49
C LEU A 326 -14.81 -9.23 -0.42
N LYS A 327 -15.58 -8.23 0.01
CA LYS A 327 -16.61 -8.36 1.06
C LYS A 327 -18.03 -8.03 0.63
N ALA A 328 -18.24 -7.69 -0.65
CA ALA A 328 -19.55 -7.44 -1.26
C ALA A 328 -20.41 -8.72 -1.45
N ARG A 329 -20.59 -9.53 -0.39
CA ARG A 329 -21.48 -10.72 -0.41
C ARG A 329 -22.96 -10.32 -0.47
N GLY A 330 -23.43 -9.99 -1.66
CA GLY A 330 -24.85 -9.78 -1.96
C GLY A 330 -25.19 -8.57 -2.82
N ASP A 331 -24.21 -7.74 -3.19
CA ASP A 331 -24.41 -6.61 -4.11
C ASP A 331 -23.60 -6.82 -5.39
N GLN A 332 -24.33 -6.92 -6.51
CA GLN A 332 -23.77 -7.22 -7.82
C GLN A 332 -23.09 -6.00 -8.46
N LEU A 333 -23.46 -4.78 -8.05
CA LEU A 333 -22.87 -3.54 -8.59
C LEU A 333 -21.40 -3.37 -8.21
N ALA A 334 -21.02 -3.75 -6.99
CA ALA A 334 -19.66 -3.63 -6.47
C ALA A 334 -18.66 -4.65 -7.06
N GLN A 335 -19.12 -5.61 -7.86
CA GLN A 335 -18.26 -6.59 -8.53
C GLN A 335 -17.78 -6.11 -9.90
N GLU A 336 -18.60 -5.30 -10.60
CA GLU A 336 -18.30 -4.76 -11.93
C GLU A 336 -17.85 -3.28 -11.90
N ARG A 337 -18.25 -2.51 -10.88
CA ARG A 337 -18.01 -1.05 -10.80
C ARG A 337 -17.28 -0.71 -9.51
N ASN A 338 -15.95 -0.68 -9.59
CA ASN A 338 -15.08 -0.48 -8.43
C ASN A 338 -15.11 0.97 -7.89
N TRP A 339 -15.46 1.96 -8.72
CA TRP A 339 -15.48 3.39 -8.36
C TRP A 339 -16.87 3.90 -8.01
N ALA A 340 -16.92 4.91 -7.14
CA ALA A 340 -18.14 5.60 -6.72
C ALA A 340 -17.84 7.06 -6.30
N LEU A 341 -18.91 7.85 -6.12
CA LEU A 341 -18.85 9.13 -5.41
C LEU A 341 -19.52 8.97 -4.04
N LEU A 342 -18.91 9.55 -3.00
CA LEU A 342 -19.44 9.61 -1.63
C LEU A 342 -19.82 11.05 -1.29
N HIS A 343 -21.10 11.30 -1.03
CA HIS A 343 -21.62 12.62 -0.67
C HIS A 343 -21.54 12.93 0.82
N ALA A 344 -21.57 14.21 1.17
CA ALA A 344 -21.45 14.72 2.54
C ALA A 344 -22.61 14.33 3.49
N ASP A 345 -23.66 13.67 2.99
CA ASP A 345 -24.78 13.09 3.74
C ASP A 345 -24.63 11.58 4.00
N GLY A 346 -23.68 10.91 3.33
CA GLY A 346 -23.45 9.46 3.39
C GLY A 346 -23.99 8.68 2.18
N GLN A 347 -24.59 9.33 1.19
CA GLN A 347 -25.00 8.64 -0.05
C GLN A 347 -23.76 8.23 -0.86
N VAL A 348 -23.71 6.94 -1.25
CA VAL A 348 -22.73 6.39 -2.18
C VAL A 348 -23.40 6.17 -3.53
N LEU A 349 -22.87 6.79 -4.59
CA LEU A 349 -23.35 6.67 -5.96
C LEU A 349 -22.31 5.87 -6.79
N PRO A 350 -22.61 4.64 -7.25
CA PRO A 350 -21.66 3.83 -8.01
C PRO A 350 -21.49 4.34 -9.45
N MET A 351 -20.27 4.25 -9.98
CA MET A 351 -19.90 4.73 -11.32
C MET A 351 -20.73 4.05 -12.44
N PRO A 352 -21.16 4.79 -13.48
CA PRO A 352 -21.73 4.23 -14.71
C PRO A 352 -20.74 3.32 -15.46
N SER A 353 -21.24 2.26 -16.11
CA SER A 353 -20.42 1.31 -16.87
C SER A 353 -19.90 1.83 -18.22
N SER A 354 -20.26 3.06 -18.63
CA SER A 354 -19.62 3.77 -19.75
C SER A 354 -18.20 4.24 -19.39
N LEU A 355 -17.99 4.60 -18.13
CA LEU A 355 -16.71 5.00 -17.56
C LEU A 355 -15.92 3.77 -17.09
N ARG A 356 -14.60 3.92 -16.95
CA ARG A 356 -13.66 2.90 -16.48
C ARG A 356 -13.03 3.29 -15.13
N GLU A 357 -12.48 4.50 -15.05
CA GLU A 357 -11.79 5.03 -13.87
C GLU A 357 -11.70 6.57 -13.91
N PRO A 358 -11.54 7.26 -12.76
CA PRO A 358 -11.19 8.68 -12.74
C PRO A 358 -9.81 8.92 -13.38
N LEU A 359 -9.61 10.09 -13.98
CA LEU A 359 -8.35 10.45 -14.62
C LEU A 359 -7.25 10.76 -13.58
N SER A 360 -6.07 10.20 -13.80
CA SER A 360 -4.84 10.44 -13.04
C SER A 360 -3.77 11.21 -13.84
N GLY A 361 -2.76 11.71 -13.13
CA GLY A 361 -1.61 12.42 -13.68
C GLY A 361 -0.55 11.52 -14.32
N ALA A 362 0.59 12.13 -14.69
CA ALA A 362 1.79 11.41 -15.14
C ALA A 362 2.23 10.35 -14.14
N ASP A 363 2.22 10.78 -12.88
CA ASP A 363 2.58 10.13 -11.63
C ASP A 363 1.49 9.21 -11.04
N GLY A 364 0.44 8.88 -11.78
CA GLY A 364 -0.61 7.93 -11.36
C GLY A 364 -1.59 8.45 -10.29
N TRP A 365 -1.30 9.58 -9.66
CA TRP A 365 -2.16 10.20 -8.66
C TRP A 365 -3.45 10.78 -9.26
N LEU A 366 -4.58 10.67 -8.53
CA LEU A 366 -5.86 11.27 -8.94
C LEU A 366 -5.73 12.78 -9.12
N LEU A 367 -6.31 13.32 -10.20
CA LEU A 367 -6.29 14.77 -10.42
C LEU A 367 -7.11 15.50 -9.33
N PRO A 368 -6.56 16.56 -8.70
CA PRO A 368 -7.27 17.35 -7.69
C PRO A 368 -8.43 18.12 -8.31
N GLU A 369 -9.36 18.61 -7.47
CA GLU A 369 -10.44 19.51 -7.92
C GLU A 369 -9.85 20.79 -8.52
N SER A 370 -10.17 21.03 -9.80
CA SER A 370 -9.95 22.30 -10.48
C SER A 370 -10.69 23.42 -9.74
N GLN A 371 -9.97 24.46 -9.31
CA GLN A 371 -10.37 25.41 -8.26
C GLN A 371 -11.72 26.13 -8.46
N ASP A 372 -12.26 26.13 -9.68
CA ASP A 372 -13.48 26.84 -10.09
C ASP A 372 -14.59 25.93 -10.67
N THR A 373 -14.44 24.60 -10.68
CA THR A 373 -15.52 23.71 -11.17
C THR A 373 -15.62 22.38 -10.42
N PRO A 374 -16.85 21.94 -10.03
CA PRO A 374 -17.11 20.69 -9.32
C PRO A 374 -17.13 19.46 -10.25
N TRP A 375 -16.59 19.58 -11.47
CA TRP A 375 -16.56 18.51 -12.47
C TRP A 375 -15.32 17.63 -12.30
N ILE A 376 -15.48 16.31 -12.46
CA ILE A 376 -14.38 15.36 -12.38
C ILE A 376 -14.15 14.70 -13.74
N PRO A 377 -12.91 14.67 -14.27
CA PRO A 377 -12.56 13.88 -15.45
C PRO A 377 -12.49 12.39 -15.13
N PHE A 378 -13.15 11.58 -15.96
CA PHE A 378 -13.08 10.12 -15.99
C PHE A 378 -12.63 9.64 -17.38
N ILE A 379 -11.96 8.48 -17.41
CA ILE A 379 -11.55 7.76 -18.62
C ILE A 379 -12.63 6.76 -19.01
N GLU A 380 -13.01 6.71 -20.29
CA GLU A 380 -13.86 5.66 -20.87
C GLU A 380 -13.05 4.48 -21.45
N HIS A 381 -13.73 3.37 -21.76
CA HIS A 381 -13.15 2.14 -22.34
C HIS A 381 -12.44 2.28 -23.70
N HIS A 382 -12.41 3.48 -24.28
CA HIS A 382 -11.66 3.81 -25.51
C HIS A 382 -10.59 4.91 -25.28
N GLY A 383 -10.24 5.21 -24.03
CA GLY A 383 -9.25 6.24 -23.69
C GLY A 383 -9.71 7.67 -23.98
N HIS A 384 -11.01 7.92 -24.08
CA HIS A 384 -11.58 9.26 -24.14
C HIS A 384 -11.82 9.81 -22.73
N VAL A 385 -11.73 11.13 -22.56
CA VAL A 385 -11.94 11.80 -21.27
C VAL A 385 -13.33 12.43 -21.22
N VAL A 386 -14.06 12.19 -20.15
CA VAL A 386 -15.41 12.73 -19.90
C VAL A 386 -15.43 13.43 -18.55
N TRP A 387 -15.81 14.70 -18.53
CA TRP A 387 -16.07 15.45 -17.32
C TRP A 387 -17.52 15.23 -16.89
N VAL A 388 -17.67 14.79 -15.65
CA VAL A 388 -18.97 14.53 -15.04
C VAL A 388 -19.20 15.40 -13.81
N ASP A 389 -20.45 15.71 -13.53
CA ASP A 389 -20.86 16.32 -12.26
C ASP A 389 -20.92 15.28 -11.11
N GLY A 390 -21.26 15.77 -9.90
CA GLY A 390 -21.40 14.95 -8.70
C GLY A 390 -22.50 13.88 -8.73
N LEU A 391 -23.31 13.80 -9.79
CA LEU A 391 -24.33 12.78 -10.01
C LEU A 391 -24.00 11.87 -11.21
N PHE A 392 -22.76 11.93 -11.71
CA PHE A 392 -22.31 11.33 -12.97
C PHE A 392 -23.05 11.82 -14.24
N GLY A 393 -23.66 13.01 -14.20
CA GLY A 393 -24.16 13.66 -15.41
C GLY A 393 -22.98 14.12 -16.27
N GLU A 394 -22.96 13.72 -17.56
CA GLU A 394 -21.94 14.17 -18.52
C GLU A 394 -22.10 15.66 -18.84
N GLN A 395 -20.98 16.39 -18.79
CA GLN A 395 -20.93 17.85 -18.93
C GLN A 395 -20.06 18.29 -20.12
N ALA A 396 -18.92 17.62 -20.29
CA ALA A 396 -18.00 17.82 -21.40
C ALA A 396 -17.24 16.52 -21.72
N ARG A 397 -16.82 16.36 -22.97
CA ARG A 397 -16.20 15.13 -23.51
C ARG A 397 -15.10 15.48 -24.49
N VAL A 398 -13.90 14.91 -24.32
CA VAL A 398 -12.82 15.01 -25.29
C VAL A 398 -12.61 13.65 -25.95
N THR A 399 -13.00 13.60 -27.22
CA THR A 399 -12.72 12.45 -28.11
C THR A 399 -11.31 12.63 -28.68
N MET A 400 -10.51 11.57 -28.65
CA MET A 400 -9.08 11.60 -28.99
C MET A 400 -8.73 10.52 -30.02
N SER A 401 -7.79 10.85 -30.89
CA SER A 401 -7.24 10.01 -31.95
C SER A 401 -5.77 10.37 -32.15
N GLU A 402 -5.01 9.54 -32.87
CA GLU A 402 -3.58 9.80 -33.14
C GLU A 402 -3.39 11.18 -33.81
N GLY A 403 -2.72 12.09 -33.09
CA GLY A 403 -2.40 13.44 -33.55
C GLY A 403 -3.55 14.46 -33.46
N ALA A 404 -4.76 14.10 -32.99
CA ALA A 404 -5.92 15.00 -33.02
C ALA A 404 -6.98 14.72 -31.92
N ALA A 405 -7.61 15.78 -31.41
CA ALA A 405 -8.69 15.71 -30.43
C ALA A 405 -9.79 16.74 -30.68
N SER A 406 -10.99 16.48 -30.18
CA SER A 406 -12.17 17.37 -30.25
C SER A 406 -12.92 17.39 -28.92
N LEU A 407 -13.21 18.58 -28.40
CA LEU A 407 -14.02 18.85 -27.22
C LEU A 407 -15.49 19.07 -27.63
N HIS A 408 -16.36 18.27 -27.04
CA HIS A 408 -17.81 18.35 -27.16
C HIS A 408 -18.42 18.70 -25.80
N THR A 409 -19.45 19.54 -25.81
CA THR A 409 -20.21 19.96 -24.62
C THR A 409 -21.71 19.96 -24.94
N ALA A 410 -22.55 20.46 -24.02
CA ALA A 410 -23.96 20.72 -24.30
C ALA A 410 -24.22 21.66 -25.52
N ALA A 411 -23.21 22.42 -25.95
CA ALA A 411 -23.27 23.28 -27.16
C ALA A 411 -22.90 22.54 -28.47
N GLY A 412 -22.44 21.28 -28.41
CA GLY A 412 -21.90 20.53 -29.54
C GLY A 412 -20.37 20.50 -29.54
N GLU A 413 -19.74 20.33 -30.71
CA GLU A 413 -18.28 20.50 -30.85
C GLU A 413 -17.94 21.99 -30.71
N VAL A 414 -17.13 22.33 -29.70
CA VAL A 414 -16.74 23.72 -29.39
C VAL A 414 -15.26 23.99 -29.60
N TRP A 415 -14.43 22.94 -29.71
CA TRP A 415 -13.00 23.05 -30.01
C TRP A 415 -12.50 21.76 -30.66
N SER A 416 -11.57 21.88 -31.60
CA SER A 416 -10.75 20.76 -32.07
C SER A 416 -9.32 21.20 -32.37
N GLY A 417 -8.36 20.33 -32.05
CA GLY A 417 -6.93 20.63 -32.07
C GLY A 417 -6.09 19.46 -32.57
N ARG A 418 -4.83 19.77 -32.91
CA ARG A 418 -3.84 18.80 -33.41
C ARG A 418 -2.49 19.02 -32.75
N HIS A 419 -1.88 17.93 -32.32
CA HIS A 419 -0.56 17.89 -31.67
C HIS A 419 -0.07 16.44 -31.72
N GLU A 420 1.21 16.19 -31.97
CA GLU A 420 1.73 14.82 -32.16
C GLU A 420 1.53 13.92 -30.94
N ALA A 421 1.65 14.47 -29.73
CA ALA A 421 1.36 13.78 -28.47
C ALA A 421 -0.14 13.72 -28.10
N LEU A 422 -1.09 13.98 -29.01
CA LEU A 422 -2.50 13.66 -28.78
C LEU A 422 -2.80 12.21 -29.16
N GLY A 423 -3.44 11.48 -28.26
CA GLY A 423 -3.92 10.11 -28.47
C GLY A 423 -4.81 9.65 -27.30
N PRO A 424 -5.42 8.46 -27.40
CA PRO A 424 -6.25 7.91 -26.32
C PRO A 424 -5.48 7.79 -24.99
N VAL A 425 -6.08 8.27 -23.90
CA VAL A 425 -5.48 8.23 -22.57
C VAL A 425 -5.41 6.80 -22.05
N LYS A 426 -4.18 6.36 -21.72
CA LYS A 426 -3.94 5.08 -21.04
C LYS A 426 -4.47 5.15 -19.59
N PRO A 427 -5.35 4.23 -19.15
CA PRO A 427 -5.69 4.07 -17.73
C PRO A 427 -4.47 3.68 -16.90
N PHE A 428 -4.56 3.90 -15.58
CA PHE A 428 -3.54 3.59 -14.59
C PHE A 428 -4.03 2.53 -13.59
N PHE A 429 -5.25 2.66 -13.06
CA PHE A 429 -5.75 1.75 -12.02
C PHE A 429 -6.21 0.41 -12.58
N SER A 430 -6.64 0.38 -13.82
CA SER A 430 -7.02 -0.82 -14.55
C SER A 430 -6.45 -0.73 -15.97
N PRO A 431 -5.14 -0.98 -16.15
CA PRO A 431 -4.47 -0.96 -17.45
C PRO A 431 -5.12 -1.95 -18.44
N TYR A 432 -4.79 -1.83 -19.73
CA TYR A 432 -5.10 -2.89 -20.70
C TYR A 432 -3.93 -3.88 -20.78
N PRO A 433 -4.16 -5.18 -21.07
CA PRO A 433 -3.12 -6.21 -21.08
C PRO A 433 -1.92 -5.88 -21.98
N GLU A 434 -2.10 -5.12 -23.06
CA GLU A 434 -1.04 -4.73 -24.01
C GLU A 434 -0.13 -3.61 -23.49
N GLN A 435 -0.50 -2.93 -22.41
CA GLN A 435 0.26 -1.79 -21.85
C GLN A 435 1.39 -2.22 -20.93
N VAL A 436 1.36 -3.47 -20.48
CA VAL A 436 2.22 -4.06 -19.45
C VAL A 436 3.07 -5.20 -20.02
N LEU A 437 2.99 -5.42 -21.34
CA LEU A 437 3.89 -6.30 -22.08
C LEU A 437 5.23 -5.60 -22.33
N VAL A 438 6.32 -6.36 -22.38
CA VAL A 438 7.67 -5.83 -22.66
C VAL A 438 8.17 -6.37 -24.01
N ASP A 439 8.63 -7.62 -24.08
CA ASP A 439 9.21 -8.19 -25.30
C ASP A 439 8.19 -8.62 -26.37
N VAL A 440 6.88 -8.43 -26.13
CA VAL A 440 5.81 -8.85 -27.05
C VAL A 440 4.75 -7.77 -27.25
N ASN A 441 4.42 -7.44 -28.51
CA ASN A 441 3.41 -6.42 -28.84
C ASN A 441 1.95 -6.90 -28.68
N SER A 442 1.73 -8.16 -28.28
CA SER A 442 0.43 -8.73 -27.93
C SER A 442 0.64 -10.09 -27.24
N VAL A 443 -0.37 -10.58 -26.51
CA VAL A 443 -0.30 -11.88 -25.83
C VAL A 443 0.00 -13.05 -26.79
N ALA A 444 -0.54 -12.98 -28.02
CA ALA A 444 -0.25 -13.95 -29.09
C ALA A 444 1.20 -13.90 -29.62
N GLY A 445 1.93 -12.81 -29.38
CA GLY A 445 3.33 -12.64 -29.77
C GLY A 445 4.28 -13.62 -29.09
N VAL A 446 3.87 -14.23 -27.97
CA VAL A 446 4.64 -15.24 -27.22
C VAL A 446 5.11 -16.40 -28.10
N LEU A 447 4.33 -16.79 -29.13
CA LEU A 447 4.72 -17.86 -30.05
C LEU A 447 5.91 -17.47 -30.92
N SER A 448 5.88 -16.28 -31.52
CA SER A 448 6.97 -15.80 -32.37
C SER A 448 8.23 -15.51 -31.57
N LEU A 449 8.10 -15.06 -30.32
CA LEU A 449 9.24 -14.91 -29.41
C LEU A 449 9.83 -16.27 -29.02
N ALA A 450 9.00 -17.25 -28.65
CA ALA A 450 9.46 -18.60 -28.34
C ALA A 450 10.19 -19.26 -29.53
N GLU A 451 9.66 -19.12 -30.76
CA GLU A 451 10.30 -19.64 -31.98
C GLU A 451 11.65 -18.96 -32.26
N GLN A 452 11.79 -17.66 -32.00
CA GLN A 452 13.07 -16.92 -32.11
C GLN A 452 14.08 -17.38 -31.05
N LEU A 453 13.66 -17.49 -29.79
CA LEU A 453 14.53 -17.93 -28.68
C LEU A 453 15.00 -19.37 -28.88
N CYS A 454 14.14 -20.28 -29.37
CA CYS A 454 14.55 -21.64 -29.74
C CYS A 454 15.66 -21.65 -30.79
N ALA A 455 15.54 -20.85 -31.86
CA ALA A 455 16.58 -20.76 -32.89
C ALA A 455 17.90 -20.16 -32.35
N GLN A 456 17.81 -19.18 -31.46
CA GLN A 456 18.98 -18.57 -30.79
C GLN A 456 19.70 -19.57 -29.88
N VAL A 457 18.95 -20.32 -29.07
CA VAL A 457 19.48 -21.32 -28.13
C VAL A 457 20.06 -22.53 -28.87
N GLU A 458 19.40 -23.01 -29.95
CA GLU A 458 19.96 -24.04 -30.83
C GLU A 458 21.30 -23.58 -31.44
N ALA A 459 21.38 -22.36 -31.98
CA ALA A 459 22.62 -21.82 -32.53
C ALA A 459 23.74 -21.66 -31.49
N ARG A 460 23.42 -21.22 -30.27
CA ARG A 460 24.38 -21.15 -29.14
C ARG A 460 24.87 -22.55 -28.73
N LEU A 461 23.97 -23.53 -28.68
CA LEU A 461 24.30 -24.93 -28.34
C LEU A 461 25.20 -25.60 -29.38
N HIS A 462 24.96 -25.37 -30.68
CA HIS A 462 25.83 -25.86 -31.76
C HIS A 462 27.21 -25.20 -31.74
N ARG A 463 27.31 -23.90 -31.44
CA ARG A 463 28.61 -23.21 -31.23
C ARG A 463 29.39 -23.82 -30.06
N ALA A 464 28.72 -24.07 -28.92
CA ALA A 464 29.34 -24.74 -27.78
C ALA A 464 29.82 -26.16 -28.12
N ALA A 465 29.04 -26.93 -28.89
CA ALA A 465 29.41 -28.26 -29.36
C ALA A 465 30.61 -28.26 -30.33
N ALA A 466 30.77 -27.20 -31.13
CA ALA A 466 31.94 -27.00 -32.00
C ALA A 466 33.20 -26.58 -31.22
N GLY A 467 33.08 -26.25 -29.93
CA GLY A 467 34.17 -25.71 -29.12
C GLY A 467 34.47 -24.23 -29.37
N GLU A 468 33.53 -23.48 -29.94
CA GLU A 468 33.65 -22.02 -30.02
C GLU A 468 33.47 -21.38 -28.64
N ALA A 469 34.13 -20.24 -28.43
CA ALA A 469 33.85 -19.40 -27.27
C ALA A 469 32.45 -18.78 -27.39
N LEU A 470 31.69 -18.83 -26.30
CA LEU A 470 30.53 -17.97 -26.06
C LEU A 470 31.03 -16.69 -25.39
N ASP A 471 30.49 -15.55 -25.83
CA ASP A 471 30.91 -14.21 -25.40
C ASP A 471 30.05 -13.77 -24.21
N PRO A 472 30.60 -13.54 -23.01
CA PRO A 472 29.76 -13.22 -21.84
C PRO A 472 28.90 -11.97 -21.97
N VAL A 473 29.30 -11.01 -22.81
CA VAL A 473 28.54 -9.78 -23.05
C VAL A 473 27.61 -9.97 -24.25
N ARG A 474 28.13 -10.41 -25.40
CA ARG A 474 27.35 -10.51 -26.65
C ARG A 474 26.42 -11.74 -26.69
N ASP A 475 26.71 -12.78 -25.92
CA ASP A 475 25.87 -13.97 -25.77
C ASP A 475 25.12 -14.01 -24.41
N HIS A 476 25.07 -12.92 -23.64
CA HIS A 476 24.20 -12.81 -22.45
C HIS A 476 22.70 -12.89 -22.84
N PRO A 477 21.79 -13.17 -21.89
CA PRO A 477 20.37 -12.84 -22.08
C PRO A 477 20.16 -11.33 -22.12
N ASP A 478 20.72 -10.59 -21.15
CA ASP A 478 20.34 -9.21 -20.82
C ASP A 478 21.31 -8.15 -21.39
N ALA A 479 22.00 -8.49 -22.48
CA ALA A 479 22.98 -7.63 -23.16
C ALA A 479 22.45 -6.27 -23.65
N ASP A 480 21.12 -6.11 -23.67
CA ASP A 480 20.40 -4.90 -24.07
C ASP A 480 19.86 -4.09 -22.85
N GLU A 481 19.93 -4.61 -21.62
CA GLU A 481 19.49 -3.93 -20.36
C GLU A 481 20.67 -3.47 -19.46
N MET A 482 21.93 -3.66 -19.87
CA MET A 482 23.12 -3.18 -19.13
C MET A 482 23.36 -1.67 -19.37
N ASP A 483 22.86 -0.83 -18.46
CA ASP A 483 23.38 0.54 -18.25
C ASP A 483 24.67 0.49 -17.38
N ASP A 484 25.58 1.45 -17.55
CA ASP A 484 26.96 1.47 -17.02
C ASP A 484 27.10 1.57 -15.46
N GLU A 485 26.06 1.30 -14.66
CA GLU A 485 26.06 1.51 -13.19
C GLU A 485 25.92 0.24 -12.30
N ASP A 486 25.45 -0.91 -12.83
CA ASP A 486 25.23 -2.16 -12.06
C ASP A 486 26.42 -3.17 -12.12
N ASP A 487 27.65 -2.66 -12.22
CA ASP A 487 28.88 -3.46 -12.45
C ASP A 487 29.37 -4.24 -11.18
N ASP A 488 28.87 -3.88 -9.98
CA ASP A 488 29.40 -4.37 -8.68
C ASP A 488 28.81 -5.71 -8.18
N ASP A 489 27.57 -6.07 -8.55
CA ASP A 489 26.87 -7.27 -8.00
C ASP A 489 27.39 -8.61 -8.57
N TRP A 490 28.06 -8.57 -9.72
CA TRP A 490 28.61 -9.72 -10.45
C TRP A 490 29.84 -10.39 -9.78
N SER A 491 30.03 -10.17 -8.48
CA SER A 491 31.18 -10.65 -7.69
C SER A 491 30.82 -11.54 -6.50
N ASP A 492 29.55 -11.69 -6.10
CA ASP A 492 29.14 -12.42 -4.88
C ASP A 492 28.91 -13.95 -5.06
N ASP A 493 29.56 -14.57 -6.05
CA ASP A 493 29.82 -16.03 -6.04
C ASP A 493 30.99 -16.39 -5.07
N GLY A 494 31.44 -15.43 -4.23
CA GLY A 494 32.76 -15.44 -3.59
C GLY A 494 32.88 -15.86 -2.11
N GLU A 495 31.82 -15.82 -1.29
CA GLU A 495 31.95 -16.09 0.16
C GLU A 495 31.89 -17.59 0.57
N ASP A 496 31.45 -18.50 -0.31
CA ASP A 496 31.31 -19.95 0.00
C ASP A 496 32.56 -20.80 -0.32
N ASP A 497 33.51 -20.29 -1.11
CA ASP A 497 34.64 -21.08 -1.66
C ASP A 497 35.79 -21.35 -0.64
N ASP A 498 35.87 -20.57 0.44
CA ASP A 498 37.07 -20.48 1.30
C ASP A 498 37.26 -21.66 2.30
N GLU A 499 36.21 -22.46 2.57
CA GLU A 499 36.36 -23.71 3.35
C GLU A 499 36.80 -24.92 2.51
N ASP A 500 36.69 -24.88 1.18
CA ASP A 500 36.77 -26.07 0.31
C ASP A 500 38.11 -26.25 -0.44
N ALA A 501 39.11 -25.43 -0.10
CA ALA A 501 40.46 -25.44 -0.68
C ALA A 501 41.29 -26.72 -0.42
N ALA A 502 40.78 -27.68 0.35
CA ALA A 502 41.50 -28.91 0.73
C ALA A 502 41.43 -30.05 -0.31
N LEU A 503 40.66 -29.89 -1.40
CA LEU A 503 40.29 -30.98 -2.33
C LEU A 503 40.61 -30.70 -3.82
N ALA A 504 41.62 -29.87 -4.10
CA ALA A 504 42.00 -29.40 -5.45
C ALA A 504 42.51 -30.47 -6.45
N ASP A 505 42.62 -31.76 -6.06
CA ASP A 505 43.15 -32.86 -6.88
C ASP A 505 42.08 -33.56 -7.78
N LEU A 506 40.90 -32.94 -7.99
CA LEU A 506 39.73 -33.57 -8.62
C LEU A 506 39.09 -32.75 -9.76
N ASP A 507 39.40 -33.18 -10.99
CA ASP A 507 39.05 -32.65 -12.32
C ASP A 507 37.58 -32.21 -12.52
N TRP A 508 36.63 -32.82 -11.81
CA TRP A 508 35.20 -32.62 -12.03
C TRP A 508 34.65 -31.27 -11.51
N ARG A 509 35.34 -30.58 -10.57
CA ARG A 509 34.90 -29.24 -10.12
C ARG A 509 34.98 -28.23 -11.25
N THR A 510 36.09 -28.21 -11.99
CA THR A 510 36.28 -27.39 -13.20
C THR A 510 35.19 -27.67 -14.24
N ALA A 511 34.91 -28.94 -14.52
CA ALA A 511 33.86 -29.33 -15.45
C ALA A 511 32.45 -28.91 -14.99
N ARG A 512 32.15 -28.91 -13.68
CA ARG A 512 30.88 -28.42 -13.13
C ARG A 512 30.73 -26.90 -13.25
N THR A 513 31.80 -26.14 -13.05
CA THR A 513 31.80 -24.68 -13.25
C THR A 513 31.65 -24.34 -14.74
N GLU A 514 32.41 -24.99 -15.63
CA GLU A 514 32.25 -24.82 -17.07
C GLU A 514 30.84 -25.22 -17.56
N ALA A 515 30.25 -26.30 -17.03
CA ALA A 515 28.88 -26.70 -17.37
C ALA A 515 27.85 -25.66 -16.94
N ARG A 516 27.96 -25.10 -15.72
CA ARG A 516 27.10 -24.03 -15.22
C ARG A 516 27.23 -22.74 -16.03
N GLN A 517 28.45 -22.33 -16.35
CA GLN A 517 28.72 -21.15 -17.18
C GLN A 517 28.20 -21.35 -18.62
N THR A 518 28.48 -22.50 -19.24
CA THR A 518 27.96 -22.82 -20.58
C THR A 518 26.43 -22.87 -20.58
N ALA A 519 25.79 -23.39 -19.53
CA ALA A 519 24.34 -23.35 -19.39
C ALA A 519 23.78 -21.91 -19.29
N ARG A 520 24.38 -21.05 -18.45
CA ARG A 520 24.00 -19.62 -18.32
C ARG A 520 24.19 -18.86 -19.65
N LEU A 521 25.17 -19.22 -20.49
CA LEU A 521 25.45 -18.59 -21.80
C LEU A 521 24.69 -19.19 -23.00
N VAL A 522 24.25 -20.45 -22.93
CA VAL A 522 23.48 -21.09 -24.02
C VAL A 522 21.99 -20.76 -23.93
N ARG A 523 21.42 -20.66 -22.73
CA ARG A 523 20.02 -20.27 -22.51
C ARG A 523 19.73 -18.85 -23.03
N ALA A 524 18.46 -18.54 -23.24
CA ALA A 524 17.98 -17.19 -23.53
C ALA A 524 16.68 -16.95 -22.75
N GLU A 525 16.51 -15.75 -22.20
CA GLU A 525 15.43 -15.41 -21.26
C GLU A 525 14.90 -14.02 -21.59
N ARG A 526 13.58 -13.84 -21.59
CA ARG A 526 12.90 -12.60 -22.01
C ARG A 526 11.66 -12.32 -21.15
N ARG A 527 11.34 -11.05 -20.94
CA ARG A 527 10.26 -10.59 -20.06
C ARG A 527 8.99 -10.36 -20.88
N LEU A 528 7.99 -11.22 -20.70
CA LEU A 528 6.72 -11.12 -21.42
C LEU A 528 5.87 -9.95 -20.94
N SER A 529 5.80 -9.76 -19.62
CA SER A 529 5.07 -8.65 -18.99
C SER A 529 5.74 -8.20 -17.70
N ARG A 530 5.61 -6.91 -17.36
CA ARG A 530 6.10 -6.29 -16.13
C ARG A 530 5.09 -5.27 -15.59
N HIS A 531 4.79 -5.37 -14.30
CA HIS A 531 4.21 -4.30 -13.51
C HIS A 531 5.21 -3.88 -12.42
N TYR A 532 5.26 -2.59 -12.10
CA TYR A 532 6.01 -2.05 -10.96
C TYR A 532 5.22 -0.89 -10.34
N LEU A 533 5.09 -0.91 -9.02
CA LEU A 533 4.34 0.03 -8.20
C LEU A 533 5.26 0.52 -7.07
N ASP A 534 5.52 1.83 -6.99
CA ASP A 534 6.39 2.37 -5.94
C ASP A 534 5.73 2.41 -4.55
N GLU A 535 6.51 2.48 -3.47
CA GLU A 535 6.03 2.58 -2.07
C GLU A 535 4.99 3.72 -1.90
N SER A 536 5.18 4.84 -2.59
CA SER A 536 4.30 6.01 -2.46
C SER A 536 2.89 5.72 -2.98
N HIS A 537 2.78 5.00 -4.10
CA HIS A 537 1.50 4.45 -4.57
C HIS A 537 1.04 3.30 -3.68
N GLY A 538 1.92 2.35 -3.34
CA GLY A 538 1.60 1.16 -2.58
C GLY A 538 0.94 1.46 -1.23
N GLY A 539 1.41 2.50 -0.53
CA GLY A 539 0.85 2.96 0.74
C GLY A 539 -0.55 3.60 0.65
N HIS A 540 -0.95 4.12 -0.52
CA HIS A 540 -2.23 4.83 -0.71
C HIS A 540 -3.25 4.04 -1.56
N TYR A 541 -2.76 3.37 -2.60
CA TYR A 541 -3.51 2.53 -3.54
C TYR A 541 -3.26 1.05 -3.29
N HIS A 542 -3.15 0.62 -2.02
CA HIS A 542 -2.86 -0.77 -1.60
C HIS A 542 -3.74 -1.85 -2.29
N PHE A 543 -4.93 -1.51 -2.81
CA PHE A 543 -5.73 -2.44 -3.61
C PHE A 543 -5.07 -2.87 -4.93
N LEU A 544 -4.17 -2.05 -5.51
CA LEU A 544 -3.49 -2.34 -6.78
C LEU A 544 -2.59 -3.57 -6.71
N TYR A 545 -1.93 -3.84 -5.58
CA TYR A 545 -1.18 -5.08 -5.35
C TYR A 545 -1.99 -6.33 -5.71
N GLY A 546 -3.26 -6.39 -5.30
CA GLY A 546 -4.14 -7.51 -5.64
C GLY A 546 -4.60 -7.48 -7.09
N GLU A 547 -5.01 -6.31 -7.59
CA GLU A 547 -5.58 -6.19 -8.94
C GLU A 547 -4.53 -6.31 -10.07
N TRP A 548 -3.26 -5.99 -9.82
CA TRP A 548 -2.15 -6.18 -10.76
C TRP A 548 -1.58 -7.60 -10.67
N GLY A 549 -1.55 -8.23 -9.49
CA GLY A 549 -1.27 -9.66 -9.34
C GLY A 549 -2.33 -10.53 -10.05
N ASP A 550 -3.62 -10.16 -9.93
CA ASP A 550 -4.72 -10.78 -10.69
C ASP A 550 -4.49 -10.67 -12.21
N LEU A 551 -4.12 -9.48 -12.72
CA LEU A 551 -3.84 -9.25 -14.15
C LEU A 551 -2.57 -9.97 -14.64
N SER A 552 -1.50 -9.98 -13.84
CA SER A 552 -0.27 -10.75 -14.08
C SER A 552 -0.57 -12.25 -14.18
N HIS A 553 -1.47 -12.75 -13.34
CA HIS A 553 -1.91 -14.15 -13.37
C HIS A 553 -2.84 -14.46 -14.55
N GLU A 554 -3.72 -13.54 -14.94
CA GLU A 554 -4.55 -13.69 -16.15
C GLU A 554 -3.67 -13.77 -17.41
N LEU A 555 -2.68 -12.89 -17.53
CA LEU A 555 -1.66 -12.93 -18.58
C LEU A 555 -0.89 -14.26 -18.57
N HIS A 556 -0.45 -14.73 -17.40
CA HIS A 556 0.23 -16.02 -17.25
C HIS A 556 -0.59 -17.18 -17.83
N GLU A 557 -1.87 -17.28 -17.47
CA GLU A 557 -2.75 -18.35 -17.94
C GLU A 557 -3.07 -18.22 -19.45
N GLN A 558 -3.17 -17.01 -19.98
CA GLN A 558 -3.31 -16.80 -21.44
C GLN A 558 -2.05 -17.23 -22.20
N PHE A 559 -0.84 -16.85 -21.74
CA PHE A 559 0.42 -17.34 -22.32
C PHE A 559 0.52 -18.86 -22.23
N ARG A 560 0.18 -19.44 -21.07
CA ARG A 560 0.16 -20.90 -20.83
C ARG A 560 -0.80 -21.60 -21.78
N GLN A 561 -2.00 -21.06 -22.01
CA GLN A 561 -2.95 -21.62 -22.97
C GLN A 561 -2.38 -21.61 -24.40
N ILE A 562 -1.87 -20.47 -24.86
CA ILE A 562 -1.34 -20.31 -26.23
C ILE A 562 -0.15 -21.25 -26.49
N LEU A 563 0.78 -21.36 -25.53
CA LEU A 563 1.90 -22.32 -25.60
C LEU A 563 1.39 -23.77 -25.56
N THR A 564 0.36 -24.06 -24.77
CA THR A 564 -0.25 -25.41 -24.68
C THR A 564 -0.97 -25.83 -25.96
N GLU A 565 -1.66 -24.91 -26.63
CA GLU A 565 -2.32 -25.16 -27.91
C GLU A 565 -1.30 -25.39 -29.05
N ARG A 566 -0.10 -24.79 -28.96
CA ARG A 566 0.99 -24.94 -29.95
C ARG A 566 1.84 -26.19 -29.72
N TYR A 567 2.23 -26.48 -28.47
CA TYR A 567 3.27 -27.46 -28.13
C TYR A 567 2.77 -28.65 -27.29
N GLY A 568 1.50 -28.68 -26.86
CA GLY A 568 0.94 -29.73 -26.00
C GLY A 568 0.98 -29.40 -24.51
N PRO A 569 0.66 -30.34 -23.61
CA PRO A 569 0.62 -30.07 -22.17
C PRO A 569 2.02 -29.75 -21.62
N PRO A 570 2.16 -28.74 -20.73
CA PRO A 570 3.42 -28.45 -20.07
C PRO A 570 3.78 -29.51 -19.02
N ASP A 571 5.08 -29.68 -18.83
CA ASP A 571 5.71 -30.37 -17.71
C ASP A 571 5.92 -29.39 -16.55
N VAL A 572 5.78 -29.85 -15.30
CA VAL A 572 5.88 -29.03 -14.07
C VAL A 572 7.28 -28.99 -13.45
N LEU A 573 8.21 -29.79 -13.97
CA LEU A 573 9.64 -29.83 -13.60
C LEU A 573 10.49 -30.08 -14.86
N PRO A 574 10.57 -29.14 -15.82
CA PRO A 574 11.46 -29.28 -16.99
C PRO A 574 12.93 -29.43 -16.56
N ASP A 575 13.61 -30.46 -17.09
CA ASP A 575 15.01 -30.80 -16.79
C ASP A 575 15.98 -30.03 -17.71
N TRP A 576 15.78 -28.71 -17.78
CA TRP A 576 16.66 -27.81 -18.51
C TRP A 576 18.02 -27.64 -17.83
N ALA A 577 19.06 -27.44 -18.64
CA ALA A 577 20.43 -27.37 -18.19
C ALA A 577 20.76 -26.01 -17.56
N GLY A 578 21.25 -26.04 -16.32
CA GLY A 578 21.57 -24.85 -15.51
C GLY A 578 21.30 -25.12 -14.03
N TRP A 579 21.43 -24.11 -13.18
CA TRP A 579 20.99 -24.23 -11.79
C TRP A 579 19.58 -23.64 -11.64
N GLN A 580 18.68 -24.38 -10.97
CA GLN A 580 17.29 -23.99 -10.80
C GLN A 580 17.11 -23.33 -9.42
N GLU A 581 17.45 -22.05 -9.36
CA GLU A 581 17.46 -21.23 -8.14
C GLU A 581 16.02 -21.01 -7.58
N SER A 582 15.05 -20.81 -8.47
CA SER A 582 13.66 -20.48 -8.10
C SER A 582 12.95 -21.61 -7.32
N HIS A 583 12.27 -21.21 -6.25
CA HIS A 583 11.35 -22.09 -5.51
C HIS A 583 9.97 -22.19 -6.18
N LYS A 584 9.62 -21.26 -7.09
CA LYS A 584 8.40 -21.31 -7.90
C LYS A 584 8.65 -22.27 -9.08
N PRO A 585 7.74 -23.21 -9.40
CA PRO A 585 7.94 -24.14 -10.52
C PRO A 585 7.91 -23.40 -11.87
N TRP A 586 8.73 -23.88 -12.82
CA TRP A 586 8.66 -23.48 -14.23
C TRP A 586 7.73 -24.44 -14.98
N LEU A 587 6.86 -23.92 -15.85
CA LEU A 587 6.06 -24.73 -16.76
C LEU A 587 6.79 -24.88 -18.08
N GLY A 588 7.15 -26.12 -18.46
CA GLY A 588 8.02 -26.41 -19.59
C GLY A 588 7.34 -27.16 -20.74
N TRP A 589 7.47 -26.66 -21.97
CA TRP A 589 7.10 -27.36 -23.20
C TRP A 589 8.35 -27.88 -23.90
N GLY A 590 8.40 -29.18 -24.16
CA GLY A 590 9.50 -29.82 -24.87
C GLY A 590 9.39 -29.64 -26.38
N VAL A 591 10.42 -29.08 -27.01
CA VAL A 591 10.54 -28.97 -28.47
C VAL A 591 11.86 -29.59 -28.93
N LEU A 592 11.92 -30.01 -30.19
CA LEU A 592 13.13 -30.64 -30.75
C LEU A 592 13.91 -29.63 -31.62
N VAL A 593 15.23 -29.63 -31.48
CA VAL A 593 16.15 -28.91 -32.38
C VAL A 593 16.00 -29.40 -33.82
N GLU A 594 16.17 -28.50 -34.79
CA GLU A 594 16.11 -28.85 -36.21
C GLU A 594 17.33 -29.69 -36.64
N GLN A 595 18.52 -29.37 -36.10
CA GLN A 595 19.78 -30.02 -36.45
C GLN A 595 20.31 -30.92 -35.32
N PRO A 596 20.58 -32.22 -35.58
CA PRO A 596 21.20 -33.12 -34.61
C PRO A 596 22.57 -32.61 -34.13
N LEU A 597 22.81 -32.68 -32.82
CA LEU A 597 24.11 -32.34 -32.24
C LEU A 597 25.21 -33.33 -32.69
N PRO A 598 26.48 -32.91 -32.76
CA PRO A 598 27.57 -33.83 -33.02
C PRO A 598 27.63 -34.93 -31.94
N GLY A 599 27.74 -36.19 -32.36
CA GLY A 599 27.70 -37.34 -31.47
C GLY A 599 26.30 -37.90 -31.16
N ASP A 600 25.22 -37.25 -31.62
CA ASP A 600 23.86 -37.79 -31.50
C ASP A 600 23.68 -39.06 -32.34
N ASP A 601 23.40 -40.19 -31.68
CA ASP A 601 23.10 -41.47 -32.29
C ASP A 601 21.60 -41.70 -32.55
N GLY A 602 20.75 -40.76 -32.12
CA GLY A 602 19.29 -40.86 -32.17
C GLY A 602 18.69 -41.82 -31.14
N SER A 603 19.45 -42.22 -30.10
CA SER A 603 18.96 -43.14 -29.06
C SER A 603 18.03 -42.51 -28.02
N LEU A 604 17.95 -41.17 -27.97
CA LEU A 604 17.06 -40.41 -27.08
C LEU A 604 16.48 -39.18 -27.79
N PRO A 605 15.17 -38.88 -27.66
CA PRO A 605 14.62 -37.55 -27.93
C PRO A 605 15.29 -36.44 -27.10
N GLU A 606 15.68 -36.73 -25.86
CA GLU A 606 16.21 -35.76 -24.90
C GLU A 606 17.50 -35.07 -25.39
N TYR A 607 18.34 -35.76 -26.18
CA TYR A 607 19.53 -35.19 -26.83
C TYR A 607 19.22 -34.09 -27.85
N ARG A 608 17.98 -34.02 -28.33
CA ARG A 608 17.49 -32.98 -29.23
C ARG A 608 16.55 -32.01 -28.54
N GLN A 609 16.33 -32.13 -27.25
CA GLN A 609 15.27 -31.39 -26.57
C GLN A 609 15.75 -30.01 -26.09
N LEU A 610 15.03 -28.97 -26.53
CA LEU A 610 14.96 -27.70 -25.82
C LEU A 610 13.68 -27.67 -24.99
N TRP A 611 13.70 -26.90 -23.91
CA TRP A 611 12.54 -26.55 -23.10
C TRP A 611 12.22 -25.08 -23.30
N ILE A 612 10.99 -24.79 -23.75
CA ILE A 612 10.37 -23.47 -23.62
C ILE A 612 9.74 -23.43 -22.23
N CYS A 613 10.09 -22.47 -21.40
CA CYS A 613 9.74 -22.43 -19.97
C CYS A 613 9.05 -21.11 -19.62
N LEU A 614 7.89 -21.16 -18.97
CA LEU A 614 7.13 -20.00 -18.48
C LEU A 614 7.15 -19.95 -16.94
N GLN A 615 7.39 -18.77 -16.37
CA GLN A 615 7.32 -18.50 -14.92
C GLN A 615 6.59 -17.18 -14.65
N GLN A 616 5.80 -17.15 -13.57
CA GLN A 616 5.36 -15.91 -12.92
C GLN A 616 6.29 -15.62 -11.74
N SER A 617 6.94 -14.45 -11.74
CA SER A 617 7.73 -13.92 -10.62
C SER A 617 7.07 -12.64 -10.09
N GLY A 618 7.56 -12.13 -8.96
CA GLY A 618 6.92 -11.03 -8.21
C GLY A 618 6.84 -11.29 -6.71
N ASP A 619 6.88 -10.20 -5.96
CA ASP A 619 6.95 -10.06 -4.50
C ASP A 619 6.60 -8.58 -4.13
N THR A 620 6.62 -8.23 -2.84
CA THR A 620 6.25 -6.89 -2.33
C THR A 620 7.28 -6.27 -1.36
N GLY A 621 8.51 -6.79 -1.39
CA GLY A 621 9.74 -6.08 -1.00
C GLY A 621 9.77 -5.33 0.34
N ASP A 622 10.41 -4.17 0.29
CA ASP A 622 10.59 -3.20 1.38
C ASP A 622 9.51 -2.11 1.42
N GLY A 623 8.82 -1.91 0.30
CA GLY A 623 7.73 -0.95 0.13
C GLY A 623 7.12 -0.97 -1.28
N ASP A 624 7.92 -1.37 -2.29
CA ASP A 624 7.55 -1.51 -3.69
C ASP A 624 6.88 -2.86 -4.02
N GLY A 625 6.09 -2.89 -5.11
CA GLY A 625 5.46 -4.09 -5.66
C GLY A 625 5.80 -4.33 -7.12
N TRP A 626 6.09 -5.59 -7.49
CA TRP A 626 6.33 -5.96 -8.87
C TRP A 626 5.79 -7.35 -9.21
N ASP A 627 5.33 -7.48 -10.45
CA ASP A 627 4.61 -8.65 -10.96
C ASP A 627 5.02 -8.91 -12.41
N GLU A 628 5.65 -10.05 -12.68
CA GLU A 628 6.35 -10.31 -13.93
C GLU A 628 6.07 -11.70 -14.49
N ASN A 629 6.00 -11.80 -15.82
CA ASN A 629 5.98 -13.08 -16.53
C ASN A 629 7.22 -13.21 -17.40
N TRP A 630 7.92 -14.35 -17.25
CA TRP A 630 9.19 -14.62 -17.89
C TRP A 630 9.10 -15.83 -18.82
N LEU A 631 9.73 -15.72 -20.00
CA LEU A 631 9.88 -16.78 -20.98
C LEU A 631 11.37 -17.13 -21.12
N LEU A 632 11.73 -18.29 -20.60
CA LEU A 632 13.07 -18.89 -20.72
C LEU A 632 13.05 -19.93 -21.84
N VAL A 633 14.12 -20.02 -22.62
CA VAL A 633 14.41 -21.18 -23.46
C VAL A 633 15.81 -21.71 -23.13
N ALA A 634 15.91 -23.02 -22.92
CA ALA A 634 17.14 -23.68 -22.52
C ALA A 634 17.20 -25.13 -23.04
N PRO A 635 18.39 -25.70 -23.31
CA PRO A 635 18.53 -27.10 -23.68
C PRO A 635 18.21 -28.02 -22.49
N SER A 636 17.86 -29.28 -22.76
CA SER A 636 17.84 -30.32 -21.72
C SER A 636 19.24 -30.56 -21.13
N ALA A 637 19.31 -31.10 -19.92
CA ALA A 637 20.58 -31.51 -19.30
C ALA A 637 21.35 -32.53 -20.17
N ASP A 638 20.65 -33.50 -20.78
CA ASP A 638 21.25 -34.50 -21.67
C ASP A 638 21.75 -33.87 -23.01
N ALA A 639 21.06 -32.86 -23.55
CA ALA A 639 21.48 -32.14 -24.76
C ALA A 639 22.73 -31.26 -24.53
N LEU A 640 22.80 -30.53 -23.41
CA LEU A 640 24.02 -29.80 -23.04
C LEU A 640 25.18 -30.77 -22.78
N ALA A 641 24.94 -31.87 -22.06
CA ALA A 641 25.96 -32.88 -21.81
C ALA A 641 26.50 -33.50 -23.11
N LEU A 642 25.66 -33.69 -24.13
CA LEU A 642 26.09 -34.15 -25.45
C LEU A 642 26.96 -33.11 -26.17
N ALA A 643 26.54 -31.83 -26.18
CA ALA A 643 27.35 -30.74 -26.74
C ALA A 643 28.74 -30.64 -26.06
N MET A 644 28.80 -30.77 -24.74
CA MET A 644 30.08 -30.77 -24.00
C MET A 644 30.98 -31.97 -24.35
N ARG A 645 30.42 -33.16 -24.63
CA ARG A 645 31.20 -34.31 -25.11
C ARG A 645 31.78 -34.08 -26.51
N ALA A 646 31.01 -33.50 -27.43
CA ALA A 646 31.50 -33.16 -28.76
C ALA A 646 32.72 -32.22 -28.73
N ARG A 647 32.74 -31.30 -27.77
CA ARG A 647 33.91 -30.46 -27.45
C ARG A 647 35.06 -31.25 -26.79
N ALA A 648 34.76 -32.25 -25.96
CA ALA A 648 35.75 -33.05 -25.21
C ALA A 648 36.43 -34.18 -26.01
N ASP A 649 35.79 -34.70 -27.08
CA ASP A 649 36.40 -35.69 -28.00
C ASP A 649 37.53 -35.10 -28.88
N GLN A 650 37.84 -33.81 -28.71
CA GLN A 650 39.09 -33.21 -29.20
C GLN A 650 40.31 -33.80 -28.46
N PRO A 651 41.45 -34.01 -29.13
CA PRO A 651 42.51 -34.89 -28.62
C PRO A 651 43.26 -34.31 -27.39
N GLY A 652 42.79 -34.65 -26.19
CA GLY A 652 43.48 -34.33 -24.93
C GLY A 652 42.83 -34.78 -23.62
N VAL A 653 41.54 -35.12 -23.60
CA VAL A 653 40.76 -35.33 -22.35
C VAL A 653 40.91 -36.78 -21.80
N PRO A 654 40.94 -37.00 -20.47
CA PRO A 654 41.00 -38.35 -19.87
C PRO A 654 39.72 -39.18 -20.06
N SER A 655 39.85 -40.51 -20.00
CA SER A 655 38.71 -41.45 -20.02
C SER A 655 37.91 -41.42 -18.72
N ALA A 656 36.57 -41.51 -18.84
CA ALA A 656 35.63 -41.40 -17.72
C ALA A 656 35.82 -42.48 -16.61
N PRO A 657 35.46 -42.18 -15.34
CA PRO A 657 35.74 -43.03 -14.17
C PRO A 657 34.77 -44.22 -14.02
N ASP A 658 35.15 -45.26 -13.26
CA ASP A 658 34.26 -46.42 -13.04
C ASP A 658 33.01 -46.13 -12.18
N GLU A 659 32.02 -47.02 -12.23
CA GLU A 659 30.76 -46.88 -11.47
C GLU A 659 31.01 -46.80 -9.95
N ALA A 660 32.00 -47.52 -9.43
CA ALA A 660 32.30 -47.49 -7.99
C ALA A 660 32.95 -46.16 -7.57
N ALA A 661 33.74 -45.53 -8.45
CA ALA A 661 34.24 -44.17 -8.29
C ALA A 661 33.11 -43.15 -8.39
N THR A 662 32.17 -43.35 -9.32
CA THR A 662 30.97 -42.53 -9.50
C THR A 662 30.09 -42.53 -8.25
N ILE A 663 29.81 -43.71 -7.66
CA ILE A 663 29.07 -43.83 -6.40
C ILE A 663 29.80 -43.08 -5.26
N ARG A 664 31.12 -43.27 -5.11
CA ARG A 664 31.92 -42.54 -4.09
C ARG A 664 31.89 -41.02 -4.30
N LEU A 665 31.85 -40.55 -5.54
CA LEU A 665 31.72 -39.14 -5.87
C LEU A 665 30.36 -38.60 -5.40
N VAL A 666 29.24 -39.18 -5.81
CA VAL A 666 27.92 -38.66 -5.44
C VAL A 666 27.59 -38.82 -3.96
N THR A 667 28.11 -39.83 -3.26
CA THR A 667 27.94 -39.97 -1.80
C THR A 667 28.76 -38.92 -1.01
N THR A 668 29.78 -38.29 -1.62
CA THR A 668 30.55 -37.19 -0.98
C THR A 668 30.16 -35.81 -1.48
N HIS A 669 29.71 -35.71 -2.73
CA HIS A 669 29.31 -34.47 -3.40
C HIS A 669 28.02 -34.73 -4.21
N PRO A 670 26.83 -34.74 -3.57
CA PRO A 670 25.59 -35.18 -4.22
C PRO A 670 25.25 -34.41 -5.50
N HIS A 671 25.46 -33.10 -5.53
CA HIS A 671 25.26 -32.26 -6.71
C HIS A 671 26.24 -32.50 -7.89
N ALA A 672 27.19 -33.42 -7.75
CA ALA A 672 27.96 -33.91 -8.91
C ALA A 672 27.09 -34.67 -9.91
N LEU A 673 25.91 -35.16 -9.48
CA LEU A 673 24.95 -35.90 -10.29
C LEU A 673 24.62 -35.24 -11.63
N GLN A 674 24.45 -33.91 -11.62
CA GLN A 674 24.11 -33.11 -12.80
C GLN A 674 25.22 -33.06 -13.87
N ALA A 675 26.48 -33.33 -13.48
CA ALA A 675 27.65 -33.30 -14.38
C ALA A 675 28.07 -34.69 -14.87
N LEU A 676 27.36 -35.76 -14.48
CA LEU A 676 27.77 -37.13 -14.81
C LEU A 676 27.28 -37.58 -16.21
N PRO A 677 28.13 -38.27 -16.99
CA PRO A 677 27.71 -38.94 -18.22
C PRO A 677 26.56 -39.93 -18.01
N ARG A 678 25.58 -39.94 -18.92
CA ARG A 678 24.40 -40.84 -18.96
C ARG A 678 24.73 -42.31 -18.66
N GLU A 679 25.84 -42.83 -19.18
CA GLU A 679 26.31 -44.20 -18.97
C GLU A 679 26.71 -44.52 -17.52
N HIS A 680 26.98 -43.50 -16.70
CA HIS A 680 27.30 -43.63 -15.28
C HIS A 680 26.10 -43.29 -14.38
N LEU A 681 24.99 -42.80 -14.94
CA LEU A 681 23.73 -42.57 -14.24
C LEU A 681 22.91 -43.88 -14.17
N SER A 682 23.40 -44.82 -13.35
CA SER A 682 22.69 -46.03 -12.94
C SER A 682 21.80 -45.78 -11.72
N ASP A 683 20.82 -46.65 -11.47
CA ASP A 683 19.95 -46.55 -10.30
C ASP A 683 20.73 -46.50 -8.97
N ALA A 684 21.83 -47.26 -8.87
CA ALA A 684 22.68 -47.26 -7.69
C ALA A 684 23.39 -45.91 -7.46
N VAL A 685 23.73 -45.19 -8.53
CA VAL A 685 24.30 -43.83 -8.45
C VAL A 685 23.21 -42.83 -8.06
N ILE A 686 22.01 -42.92 -8.64
CA ILE A 686 20.88 -42.04 -8.27
C ILE A 686 20.52 -42.20 -6.79
N ASP A 687 20.32 -43.42 -6.31
CA ASP A 687 19.94 -43.65 -4.92
C ASP A 687 21.07 -43.29 -3.95
N ALA A 688 22.34 -43.53 -4.30
CA ALA A 688 23.49 -43.12 -3.48
C ALA A 688 23.68 -41.59 -3.40
N ALA A 689 23.20 -40.84 -4.40
CA ALA A 689 23.12 -39.39 -4.36
C ALA A 689 21.96 -38.94 -3.45
N LEU A 690 20.76 -39.47 -3.67
CA LEU A 690 19.53 -39.16 -2.90
C LEU A 690 19.61 -39.58 -1.42
N ASP A 691 20.46 -40.56 -1.08
CA ASP A 691 20.76 -41.01 0.29
C ASP A 691 21.71 -40.05 1.02
N ALA A 692 22.59 -39.36 0.28
CA ALA A 692 23.55 -38.41 0.84
C ALA A 692 22.97 -36.99 0.94
N ASP A 693 22.24 -36.55 -0.08
CA ASP A 693 21.35 -35.38 -0.01
C ASP A 693 20.10 -35.60 -0.88
N ILE A 694 18.92 -35.35 -0.31
CA ILE A 694 17.62 -35.53 -0.97
C ILE A 694 17.23 -34.33 -1.85
N ASP A 695 17.85 -33.16 -1.70
CA ASP A 695 17.60 -32.00 -2.56
C ASP A 695 18.07 -32.18 -4.01
N VAL A 696 18.97 -33.15 -4.26
CA VAL A 696 19.39 -33.52 -5.63
C VAL A 696 18.28 -34.15 -6.46
N VAL A 697 17.10 -34.43 -5.89
CA VAL A 697 15.93 -34.97 -6.63
C VAL A 697 15.58 -34.12 -7.86
N LYS A 698 15.77 -32.79 -7.78
CA LYS A 698 15.56 -31.86 -8.91
C LYS A 698 16.55 -32.03 -10.06
N GLN A 699 17.64 -32.79 -9.84
CA GLN A 699 18.72 -33.05 -10.79
C GLN A 699 18.68 -34.50 -11.34
N VAL A 700 17.73 -35.33 -10.91
CA VAL A 700 17.60 -36.72 -11.38
C VAL A 700 16.89 -36.74 -12.75
N PRO A 701 17.49 -37.32 -13.81
CA PRO A 701 16.83 -37.41 -15.11
C PRO A 701 15.50 -38.13 -15.04
N LYS A 702 14.47 -37.63 -15.75
CA LYS A 702 13.09 -38.13 -15.64
C LYS A 702 12.96 -39.63 -15.92
N ARG A 703 13.73 -40.16 -16.88
CA ARG A 703 13.84 -41.59 -17.21
C ARG A 703 14.29 -42.49 -16.03
N LEU A 704 14.86 -41.91 -14.96
CA LEU A 704 15.26 -42.56 -13.72
C LEU A 704 14.39 -42.14 -12.52
N MET A 705 13.51 -41.14 -12.65
CA MET A 705 12.56 -40.85 -11.59
C MET A 705 11.47 -41.91 -11.54
N ASN A 706 11.16 -42.36 -10.33
CA ASN A 706 10.19 -43.41 -10.07
C ASN A 706 9.37 -43.07 -8.82
N ARG A 707 8.28 -43.81 -8.59
CA ARG A 707 7.32 -43.52 -7.52
C ARG A 707 7.92 -43.55 -6.11
N GLU A 708 8.94 -44.38 -5.88
CA GLU A 708 9.63 -44.45 -4.59
C GLU A 708 10.54 -43.24 -4.37
N ARG A 709 11.26 -42.79 -5.41
CA ARG A 709 12.07 -41.56 -5.38
C ARG A 709 11.19 -40.31 -5.20
N TYR A 710 10.04 -40.21 -5.87
CA TYR A 710 9.05 -39.17 -5.60
C TYR A 710 8.51 -39.24 -4.15
N ALA A 711 8.13 -40.43 -3.67
CA ALA A 711 7.64 -40.60 -2.29
C ALA A 711 8.70 -40.25 -1.23
N ARG A 712 10.00 -40.47 -1.49
CA ARG A 712 11.10 -40.01 -0.64
C ARG A 712 11.15 -38.48 -0.56
N ALA A 713 11.21 -37.80 -1.70
CA ALA A 713 11.37 -36.34 -1.77
C ALA A 713 10.17 -35.58 -1.18
N VAL A 714 8.95 -36.07 -1.44
CA VAL A 714 7.71 -35.53 -0.87
C VAL A 714 7.68 -35.70 0.66
N ARG A 715 8.07 -36.88 1.17
CA ARG A 715 8.18 -37.14 2.62
C ARG A 715 9.23 -36.27 3.29
N ALA A 716 10.34 -35.98 2.60
CA ALA A 716 11.40 -35.09 3.06
C ALA A 716 11.07 -33.59 2.91
N HIS A 717 9.91 -33.25 2.33
CA HIS A 717 9.46 -31.88 2.07
C HIS A 717 10.43 -31.07 1.18
N ARG A 718 11.09 -31.75 0.24
CA ARG A 718 11.92 -31.14 -0.82
C ARG A 718 11.23 -31.05 -2.18
N LEU A 719 10.08 -31.70 -2.31
CA LEU A 719 9.24 -31.71 -3.51
C LEU A 719 7.77 -31.69 -3.07
N GLU A 720 6.96 -30.82 -3.66
CA GLU A 720 5.53 -30.68 -3.34
C GLU A 720 4.69 -31.68 -4.12
N ILE A 721 3.50 -32.08 -3.64
CA ILE A 721 2.68 -33.08 -4.37
C ILE A 721 2.27 -32.60 -5.77
N ARG A 722 2.08 -31.29 -5.97
CA ARG A 722 1.81 -30.66 -7.28
C ARG A 722 2.97 -30.74 -8.28
N GLN A 723 4.18 -31.08 -7.82
CA GLN A 723 5.37 -31.25 -8.65
C GLN A 723 5.60 -32.73 -9.07
N VAL A 724 4.73 -33.66 -8.63
CA VAL A 724 4.77 -35.06 -9.06
C VAL A 724 3.87 -35.24 -10.30
N PRO A 725 4.35 -35.86 -11.40
CA PRO A 725 3.51 -36.15 -12.56
C PRO A 725 2.25 -36.96 -12.21
N LEU A 726 1.11 -36.60 -12.81
CA LEU A 726 -0.21 -37.14 -12.43
C LEU A 726 -0.38 -38.66 -12.65
N ASP A 727 0.44 -39.24 -13.53
CA ASP A 727 0.55 -40.68 -13.83
C ASP A 727 1.56 -41.39 -12.91
N MET A 728 2.56 -40.68 -12.39
CA MET A 728 3.50 -41.15 -11.37
C MET A 728 2.92 -41.07 -9.95
N LEU A 729 1.93 -40.21 -9.69
CA LEU A 729 1.20 -40.19 -8.43
C LEU A 729 0.61 -41.56 -8.07
N ASP A 730 0.58 -41.84 -6.77
CA ASP A 730 -0.18 -42.94 -6.18
C ASP A 730 -0.51 -42.70 -4.70
N GLU A 731 -1.20 -43.66 -4.11
CA GLU A 731 -1.62 -43.64 -2.71
C GLU A 731 -0.43 -43.55 -1.73
N ALA A 732 0.73 -44.12 -2.05
CA ALA A 732 1.91 -44.05 -1.18
C ALA A 732 2.55 -42.65 -1.19
N ILE A 733 2.56 -41.97 -2.35
CA ILE A 733 3.00 -40.57 -2.47
C ILE A 733 2.00 -39.63 -1.77
N CYS A 734 0.70 -39.87 -1.93
CA CYS A 734 -0.34 -39.08 -1.24
C CYS A 734 -0.24 -39.20 0.29
N MET A 735 -0.03 -40.41 0.80
CA MET A 735 0.17 -40.66 2.24
C MET A 735 1.50 -40.06 2.74
N ALA A 736 2.55 -40.04 1.90
CA ALA A 736 3.82 -39.37 2.20
C ALA A 736 3.70 -37.84 2.28
N HIS A 737 2.83 -37.24 1.47
CA HIS A 737 2.55 -35.79 1.48
C HIS A 737 1.77 -35.37 2.73
N LEU A 738 0.72 -36.11 3.11
CA LEU A 738 -0.03 -35.86 4.36
C LEU A 738 0.93 -35.82 5.55
N GLY A 739 1.79 -36.84 5.71
CA GLY A 739 2.72 -36.93 6.83
C GLY A 739 1.96 -36.90 8.17
N ASP A 740 2.30 -35.95 9.05
CA ASP A 740 1.56 -35.67 10.29
C ASP A 740 0.49 -34.55 10.14
N SER A 741 0.26 -34.01 8.93
CA SER A 741 -0.54 -32.80 8.70
C SER A 741 -1.79 -33.03 7.83
N SER A 742 -2.86 -33.46 8.49
CA SER A 742 -4.23 -33.61 7.99
C SER A 742 -4.80 -32.49 7.07
N THR A 743 -4.35 -31.24 7.20
CA THR A 743 -4.88 -30.11 6.40
C THR A 743 -4.41 -30.16 4.95
N ARG A 744 -3.32 -30.88 4.66
CA ARG A 744 -2.75 -31.05 3.31
C ARG A 744 -3.65 -31.84 2.36
N LEU A 745 -4.75 -32.47 2.83
CA LEU A 745 -5.70 -33.18 1.95
C LEU A 745 -6.28 -32.27 0.85
N GLY A 746 -6.35 -30.96 1.07
CA GLY A 746 -6.78 -29.98 0.05
C GLY A 746 -5.82 -29.83 -1.13
N GLU A 747 -4.52 -30.07 -0.93
CA GLU A 747 -3.47 -29.95 -1.96
C GLU A 747 -3.40 -31.18 -2.88
N ILE A 748 -3.93 -32.33 -2.43
CA ILE A 748 -3.99 -33.57 -3.21
C ILE A 748 -5.03 -33.43 -4.33
N PRO A 749 -4.73 -33.78 -5.60
CA PRO A 749 -5.71 -33.79 -6.68
C PRO A 749 -6.90 -34.72 -6.38
N GLU A 750 -8.13 -34.31 -6.71
CA GLU A 750 -9.35 -35.06 -6.35
C GLU A 750 -9.35 -36.55 -6.76
N PRO A 751 -8.87 -36.96 -7.96
CA PRO A 751 -8.77 -38.38 -8.34
C PRO A 751 -7.89 -39.23 -7.41
N TRP A 752 -6.94 -38.60 -6.71
CA TRP A 752 -5.99 -39.23 -5.79
C TRP A 752 -6.37 -39.09 -4.31
N ARG A 753 -7.47 -38.38 -4.00
CA ARG A 753 -8.11 -38.40 -2.67
C ARG A 753 -8.90 -39.70 -2.48
N THR A 754 -8.20 -40.83 -2.48
CA THR A 754 -8.83 -42.16 -2.32
C THR A 754 -9.48 -42.30 -0.93
N GLU A 755 -10.34 -43.32 -0.76
CA GLU A 755 -10.97 -43.60 0.53
C GLU A 755 -9.93 -43.78 1.65
N ALA A 756 -8.78 -44.40 1.36
CA ALA A 756 -7.70 -44.62 2.32
C ALA A 756 -6.97 -43.31 2.68
N VAL A 757 -6.63 -42.47 1.68
CA VAL A 757 -6.00 -41.15 1.90
C VAL A 757 -6.91 -40.23 2.72
N CYS A 758 -8.21 -40.20 2.40
CA CYS A 758 -9.20 -39.45 3.17
C CYS A 758 -9.37 -40.01 4.59
N LEU A 759 -9.38 -41.33 4.78
CA LEU A 759 -9.49 -41.94 6.10
C LEU A 759 -8.27 -41.66 6.99
N GLU A 760 -7.06 -41.65 6.44
CA GLU A 760 -5.85 -41.30 7.20
C GLU A 760 -5.84 -39.82 7.60
N ALA A 761 -6.16 -38.91 6.67
CA ALA A 761 -6.28 -37.48 6.99
C ALA A 761 -7.35 -37.22 8.08
N LEU A 762 -8.51 -37.91 8.00
CA LEU A 762 -9.56 -37.88 9.04
C LEU A 762 -9.12 -38.50 10.37
N ARG A 763 -8.27 -39.54 10.35
CA ARG A 763 -7.70 -40.18 11.55
C ARG A 763 -6.75 -39.23 12.28
N GLN A 764 -6.05 -38.37 11.54
CA GLN A 764 -5.18 -37.33 12.09
C GLN A 764 -5.97 -36.11 12.58
N SER A 765 -7.03 -35.69 11.88
CA SER A 765 -7.87 -34.56 12.30
C SER A 765 -9.29 -34.58 11.72
N PRO A 766 -10.34 -34.32 12.52
CA PRO A 766 -11.70 -34.10 12.02
C PRO A 766 -11.83 -32.95 11.02
N TYR A 767 -10.91 -31.97 11.02
CA TYR A 767 -10.96 -30.82 10.10
C TYR A 767 -10.65 -31.20 8.65
N ALA A 768 -9.96 -32.33 8.40
CA ALA A 768 -9.73 -32.83 7.04
C ALA A 768 -11.03 -33.12 6.26
N LEU A 769 -12.15 -33.30 6.97
CA LEU A 769 -13.48 -33.55 6.41
C LEU A 769 -13.90 -32.54 5.34
N GLU A 770 -13.42 -31.28 5.40
CA GLU A 770 -13.77 -30.23 4.43
C GLU A 770 -13.29 -30.59 3.01
N TYR A 771 -12.12 -31.23 2.91
CA TYR A 771 -11.45 -31.56 1.64
C TYR A 771 -11.78 -32.96 1.11
N VAL A 772 -12.52 -33.77 1.86
CA VAL A 772 -12.97 -35.12 1.47
C VAL A 772 -14.01 -35.03 0.33
N PRO A 773 -13.82 -35.74 -0.79
CA PRO A 773 -14.78 -35.79 -1.89
C PRO A 773 -16.17 -36.27 -1.46
N GLU A 774 -17.21 -35.69 -2.03
CA GLU A 774 -18.60 -35.91 -1.58
C GLU A 774 -19.04 -37.38 -1.69
N ALA A 775 -18.65 -38.08 -2.75
CA ALA A 775 -18.93 -39.51 -2.93
C ALA A 775 -18.33 -40.37 -1.81
N ILE A 776 -17.13 -40.04 -1.34
CA ILE A 776 -16.46 -40.72 -0.23
C ILE A 776 -17.13 -40.36 1.10
N ARG A 777 -17.47 -39.08 1.31
CA ARG A 777 -18.22 -38.62 2.49
C ARG A 777 -19.51 -39.43 2.68
N GLN A 778 -20.27 -39.61 1.59
CA GLN A 778 -21.51 -40.39 1.58
C GLN A 778 -21.25 -41.89 1.81
N ALA A 779 -20.20 -42.47 1.22
CA ALA A 779 -19.82 -43.87 1.44
C ALA A 779 -19.43 -44.16 2.90
N LEU A 780 -18.69 -43.26 3.55
CA LEU A 780 -18.30 -43.39 4.97
C LEU A 780 -19.51 -43.25 5.92
N LEU A 781 -20.41 -42.29 5.63
CA LEU A 781 -21.67 -42.14 6.37
C LEU A 781 -22.57 -43.38 6.22
N ALA A 782 -22.66 -43.97 5.01
CA ALA A 782 -23.43 -45.19 4.76
C ALA A 782 -22.88 -46.42 5.51
N ARG A 783 -21.58 -46.43 5.86
CA ARG A 783 -20.95 -47.44 6.73
C ARG A 783 -21.10 -47.15 8.23
N GLY A 784 -21.83 -46.08 8.61
CA GLY A 784 -22.10 -45.72 9.99
C GLY A 784 -20.95 -44.99 10.71
N MET A 785 -19.97 -44.46 9.98
CA MET A 785 -18.92 -43.64 10.60
C MET A 785 -19.49 -42.28 11.02
N VAL A 786 -19.31 -41.93 12.30
CA VAL A 786 -19.76 -40.65 12.86
C VAL A 786 -18.76 -39.54 12.50
N LEU A 787 -18.88 -39.05 11.27
CA LEU A 787 -18.19 -37.84 10.83
C LEU A 787 -18.81 -36.63 11.55
N GLN A 788 -18.18 -36.16 12.64
CA GLN A 788 -18.61 -34.94 13.31
C GLN A 788 -18.21 -33.73 12.47
N GLU A 789 -19.19 -33.04 11.87
CA GLU A 789 -18.98 -31.76 11.18
C GLU A 789 -18.57 -30.65 12.19
N PRO A 790 -17.32 -30.13 12.16
CA PRO A 790 -16.87 -29.13 13.13
C PRO A 790 -17.56 -27.77 12.98
N TRP A 791 -18.00 -27.43 11.77
CA TRP A 791 -18.46 -26.09 11.36
C TRP A 791 -19.98 -25.90 11.32
N LYS A 792 -20.79 -26.90 11.72
CA LYS A 792 -22.24 -26.70 11.93
C LYS A 792 -22.44 -25.76 13.13
N LYS A 793 -22.40 -24.44 12.87
CA LYS A 793 -22.66 -23.37 13.84
C LYS A 793 -23.90 -23.72 14.65
N LYS A 794 -23.73 -24.02 15.94
CA LYS A 794 -24.86 -24.09 16.87
C LYS A 794 -25.58 -22.74 16.81
N ALA A 795 -26.84 -22.74 16.38
CA ALA A 795 -27.68 -21.56 16.41
C ALA A 795 -27.69 -21.04 17.84
N ASN A 796 -27.12 -19.84 18.06
CA ASN A 796 -26.76 -19.37 19.38
C ASN A 796 -28.03 -19.16 20.24
N PRO A 797 -28.26 -19.95 21.30
CA PRO A 797 -29.32 -19.65 22.26
C PRO A 797 -28.99 -18.32 22.92
N GLN A 798 -29.97 -17.43 23.09
CA GLN A 798 -29.71 -16.16 23.77
C GLN A 798 -29.18 -16.42 25.20
N PRO A 799 -28.15 -15.68 25.65
CA PRO A 799 -27.41 -16.03 26.86
C PRO A 799 -28.25 -15.83 28.12
N THR A 800 -28.64 -16.92 28.76
CA THR A 800 -29.19 -16.94 30.11
C THR A 800 -28.11 -17.31 31.12
N ASP A 801 -27.77 -16.34 31.97
CA ASP A 801 -26.91 -16.45 33.17
C ASP A 801 -25.40 -16.77 32.95
N PRO A 802 -24.50 -15.77 33.08
CA PRO A 802 -23.04 -15.96 33.00
C PRO A 802 -22.43 -16.78 34.16
N VAL A 803 -23.13 -16.96 35.28
CA VAL A 803 -22.52 -17.44 36.54
C VAL A 803 -22.25 -18.96 36.51
N GLN A 804 -22.98 -19.73 35.71
CA GLN A 804 -22.88 -21.20 35.73
C GLN A 804 -21.69 -21.79 34.95
N GLY A 805 -21.19 -21.11 33.91
CA GLY A 805 -20.14 -21.66 33.02
C GLY A 805 -18.75 -21.77 33.66
N VAL A 806 -18.40 -20.85 34.58
CA VAL A 806 -17.09 -20.82 35.24
C VAL A 806 -16.91 -22.02 36.17
N ALA A 807 -17.96 -22.38 36.92
CA ALA A 807 -17.93 -23.46 37.90
C ALA A 807 -17.66 -24.84 37.27
N THR A 808 -18.20 -25.11 36.07
CA THR A 808 -17.98 -26.38 35.36
C THR A 808 -16.56 -26.49 34.79
N SER A 809 -16.00 -25.37 34.32
CA SER A 809 -14.66 -25.35 33.71
C SER A 809 -13.55 -25.55 34.76
N MET A 810 -13.69 -24.95 35.95
CA MET A 810 -12.73 -25.14 37.05
C MET A 810 -12.71 -26.57 37.61
N ALA A 811 -13.83 -27.30 37.53
CA ALA A 811 -13.92 -28.66 38.05
C ALA A 811 -13.08 -29.67 37.23
N ALA A 812 -12.96 -29.48 35.90
CA ALA A 812 -12.19 -30.35 35.02
C ALA A 812 -10.66 -30.15 35.15
N LEU A 813 -10.24 -28.92 35.46
CA LEU A 813 -8.82 -28.54 35.62
C LEU A 813 -8.16 -29.08 36.90
N LEU A 814 -8.94 -29.69 37.82
CA LEU A 814 -8.46 -30.22 39.10
C LEU A 814 -8.36 -31.77 39.14
N THR A 815 -8.55 -32.45 38.00
CA THR A 815 -8.65 -33.93 37.94
C THR A 815 -7.60 -34.65 37.09
N GLU A 816 -6.62 -33.96 36.48
CA GLU A 816 -5.56 -34.59 35.69
C GLU A 816 -4.20 -34.68 36.41
N ASP A 817 -3.42 -35.74 36.10
CA ASP A 817 -2.15 -36.08 36.76
C ASP A 817 -1.01 -35.09 36.42
N PRO A 818 -0.42 -34.38 37.40
CA PRO A 818 0.61 -33.35 37.17
C PRO A 818 1.96 -33.90 36.66
N ARG A 819 2.11 -35.20 36.41
CA ARG A 819 3.40 -35.83 36.04
C ARG A 819 3.70 -35.85 34.53
N LYS A 820 2.77 -35.46 33.66
CA LYS A 820 2.93 -35.59 32.19
C LYS A 820 3.87 -34.58 31.47
N PRO A 821 4.15 -33.33 31.90
CA PRO A 821 4.91 -32.38 31.07
C PRO A 821 6.43 -32.63 31.03
N LEU A 822 6.97 -33.53 31.85
CA LEU A 822 8.41 -33.70 32.07
C LEU A 822 9.19 -34.48 30.99
N LYS A 823 8.57 -34.88 29.87
CA LYS A 823 9.26 -35.61 28.79
C LYS A 823 9.85 -34.74 27.66
N ASN A 824 9.29 -33.56 27.40
CA ASN A 824 9.72 -32.75 26.24
C ASN A 824 10.91 -31.82 26.57
N LEU A 825 11.26 -31.65 27.84
CA LEU A 825 12.36 -30.78 28.30
C LEU A 825 13.77 -31.41 28.12
N LYS A 826 14.01 -32.09 26.99
CA LYS A 826 15.31 -32.67 26.63
C LYS A 826 15.93 -32.14 25.33
N HIS A 827 15.16 -31.44 24.48
CA HIS A 827 15.69 -30.85 23.25
C HIS A 827 16.09 -29.37 23.38
N SER A 828 15.67 -28.67 24.43
CA SER A 828 16.01 -27.25 24.66
C SER A 828 17.40 -27.00 25.28
N LEU A 829 18.10 -28.04 25.75
CA LEU A 829 19.38 -27.92 26.45
C LEU A 829 20.63 -28.19 25.58
N SER A 830 20.46 -28.65 24.34
CA SER A 830 21.57 -28.80 23.37
C SER A 830 21.97 -27.45 22.75
N LEU A 831 20.99 -26.62 22.38
CA LEU A 831 21.21 -25.37 21.66
C LEU A 831 22.08 -24.37 22.47
N GLY A 832 21.77 -24.20 23.76
CA GLY A 832 22.54 -23.33 24.66
C GLY A 832 23.99 -23.79 24.87
N ALA A 833 24.25 -25.11 24.81
CA ALA A 833 25.61 -25.67 24.91
C ALA A 833 26.43 -25.45 23.63
N TRP A 834 25.79 -25.28 22.48
CA TRP A 834 26.44 -24.97 21.20
C TRP A 834 26.79 -23.48 21.11
N VAL A 835 25.83 -22.59 21.44
CA VAL A 835 26.06 -21.13 21.51
C VAL A 835 27.18 -20.78 22.51
N LEU A 836 27.24 -21.43 23.67
CA LEU A 836 28.32 -21.25 24.64
C LEU A 836 29.69 -21.78 24.16
N ARG A 837 29.76 -22.68 23.16
CA ARG A 837 31.04 -23.10 22.58
C ARG A 837 31.57 -22.07 21.58
N LEU A 838 30.71 -21.55 20.71
CA LEU A 838 31.08 -20.46 19.78
C LEU A 838 31.60 -19.23 20.54
N ALA A 839 30.90 -18.81 21.60
CA ALA A 839 31.24 -17.63 22.40
C ALA A 839 32.65 -17.67 23.06
N PHE A 840 33.29 -18.84 23.17
CA PHE A 840 34.61 -19.01 23.80
C PHE A 840 35.68 -19.64 22.88
N SER A 841 35.42 -19.78 21.58
CA SER A 841 36.34 -20.44 20.64
C SER A 841 37.43 -19.52 20.03
N GLY A 842 37.38 -18.21 20.27
CA GLY A 842 38.33 -17.25 19.72
C GLY A 842 39.72 -17.27 20.38
N LYS A 843 40.73 -17.80 19.66
CA LYS A 843 42.15 -17.67 20.04
C LYS A 843 42.70 -16.29 19.68
N THR A 844 42.64 -15.32 20.59
CA THR A 844 43.35 -14.03 20.44
C THR A 844 44.29 -13.76 21.61
N THR A 845 45.59 -14.00 21.39
CA THR A 845 46.65 -13.69 22.35
C THR A 845 47.09 -12.22 22.27
N GLN A 846 46.34 -11.32 22.91
CA GLN A 846 46.83 -10.00 23.33
C GLN A 846 46.07 -9.55 24.59
N LEU A 847 46.74 -8.83 25.49
CA LEU A 847 46.28 -8.56 26.85
C LEU A 847 45.89 -7.08 27.07
N VAL A 848 44.69 -6.92 27.64
CA VAL A 848 44.27 -5.80 28.50
C VAL A 848 44.26 -4.38 27.91
N GLU A 849 43.04 -3.87 27.72
CA GLU A 849 42.68 -2.54 28.25
C GLU A 849 41.51 -2.69 29.24
N ASN A 850 41.51 -1.91 30.32
CA ASN A 850 40.68 -2.15 31.51
C ASN A 850 39.24 -1.59 31.38
N ARG A 851 38.36 -2.30 30.65
CA ARG A 851 36.90 -2.06 30.66
C ARG A 851 36.01 -3.28 30.97
N GLY A 852 36.58 -4.47 31.16
CA GLY A 852 35.84 -5.68 31.56
C GLY A 852 34.68 -6.04 30.63
N ILE A 853 33.60 -6.60 31.19
CA ILE A 853 32.41 -7.01 30.43
C ILE A 853 31.73 -5.83 29.71
N ALA A 854 31.76 -4.63 30.30
CA ALA A 854 31.19 -3.44 29.66
C ALA A 854 31.90 -3.12 28.32
N GLY A 855 33.24 -3.06 28.31
CA GLY A 855 34.00 -2.85 27.08
C GLY A 855 33.91 -3.99 26.06
N TRP A 856 33.58 -5.21 26.51
CA TRP A 856 33.32 -6.36 25.65
C TRP A 856 31.94 -6.29 24.96
N LEU A 857 30.95 -5.69 25.64
CA LEU A 857 29.60 -5.41 25.10
C LEU A 857 29.56 -4.13 24.25
N GLU A 858 30.32 -3.08 24.59
CA GLU A 858 30.44 -1.85 23.79
C GLU A 858 30.86 -2.14 22.34
N ARG A 859 31.66 -3.18 22.11
CA ARG A 859 32.08 -3.64 20.76
C ARG A 859 31.17 -4.69 20.12
N ARG A 860 30.03 -5.04 20.75
CA ARG A 860 29.07 -6.06 20.26
C ARG A 860 27.62 -5.63 20.57
N PRO A 861 27.11 -4.57 19.92
CA PRO A 861 25.77 -4.03 20.20
C PRO A 861 24.65 -5.07 20.04
N PHE A 862 24.75 -5.98 19.07
CA PHE A 862 23.81 -7.09 18.90
C PHE A 862 23.72 -8.01 20.13
N VAL A 863 24.86 -8.36 20.73
CA VAL A 863 24.90 -9.22 21.94
C VAL A 863 24.35 -8.46 23.17
N ALA A 864 24.60 -7.15 23.25
CA ALA A 864 24.00 -6.31 24.28
C ALA A 864 22.47 -6.21 24.13
N ALA A 865 21.96 -6.04 22.90
CA ALA A 865 20.52 -6.01 22.61
C ALA A 865 19.85 -7.35 22.91
N MET A 866 20.44 -8.48 22.49
CA MET A 866 19.91 -9.81 22.78
C MET A 866 19.91 -10.12 24.28
N GLY A 867 20.96 -9.72 25.01
CA GLY A 867 21.01 -9.82 26.48
C GLY A 867 19.96 -8.97 27.17
N ASN A 868 19.70 -7.75 26.68
CA ASN A 868 18.68 -6.85 27.24
C ASN A 868 17.26 -7.39 27.02
N ASN A 869 16.97 -7.90 25.81
CA ASN A 869 15.69 -8.56 25.50
C ASN A 869 15.47 -9.79 26.40
N LEU A 870 16.49 -10.63 26.59
CA LEU A 870 16.40 -11.79 27.48
C LEU A 870 16.10 -11.39 28.93
N LEU A 871 16.74 -10.33 29.44
CA LEU A 871 16.50 -9.79 30.78
C LEU A 871 15.11 -9.17 30.93
N SER A 872 14.62 -8.46 29.91
CA SER A 872 13.25 -7.92 29.89
C SER A 872 12.19 -9.01 29.88
N THR A 873 12.38 -10.07 29.07
CA THR A 873 11.50 -11.24 29.08
C THR A 873 11.51 -11.93 30.45
N LEU A 874 12.69 -12.10 31.06
CA LEU A 874 12.82 -12.69 32.39
C LEU A 874 12.13 -11.82 33.46
N ALA A 875 12.26 -10.50 33.39
CA ALA A 875 11.60 -9.56 34.29
C ALA A 875 10.06 -9.62 34.17
N ILE A 876 9.52 -9.72 32.95
CA ILE A 876 8.08 -9.91 32.71
C ILE A 876 7.60 -11.23 33.32
N VAL A 877 8.33 -12.34 33.12
CA VAL A 877 7.98 -13.64 33.70
C VAL A 877 8.04 -13.61 35.23
N CYS A 878 9.07 -12.99 35.83
CA CYS A 878 9.15 -12.80 37.28
C CYS A 878 8.00 -11.92 37.82
N HIS A 879 7.65 -10.83 37.13
CA HIS A 879 6.54 -9.96 37.54
C HIS A 879 5.19 -10.69 37.43
N ALA A 880 4.99 -11.51 36.39
CA ALA A 880 3.80 -12.34 36.25
C ALA A 880 3.70 -13.38 37.38
N LEU A 881 4.80 -14.08 37.70
CA LEU A 881 4.85 -15.05 38.80
C LEU A 881 4.57 -14.40 40.16
N VAL A 882 5.19 -13.26 40.47
CA VAL A 882 4.92 -12.49 41.72
C VAL A 882 3.47 -12.01 41.77
N THR A 883 2.88 -11.61 40.65
CA THR A 883 1.45 -11.21 40.58
C THR A 883 0.53 -12.40 40.84
N ILE A 884 0.84 -13.57 40.26
CA ILE A 884 0.09 -14.82 40.45
C ILE A 884 0.18 -15.31 41.90
N GLU A 885 1.36 -15.29 42.53
CA GLU A 885 1.50 -15.65 43.95
C GLU A 885 0.80 -14.64 44.88
N ALA A 886 0.89 -13.33 44.61
CA ALA A 886 0.15 -12.32 45.37
C ALA A 886 -1.37 -12.52 45.28
N TRP A 887 -1.90 -12.84 44.09
CA TRP A 887 -3.32 -13.16 43.88
C TRP A 887 -3.72 -14.46 44.59
N ALA A 888 -2.84 -15.45 44.65
CA ALA A 888 -3.07 -16.72 45.35
C ALA A 888 -3.03 -16.59 46.89
N LEU A 889 -2.26 -15.64 47.43
CA LEU A 889 -2.08 -15.46 48.87
C LEU A 889 -3.12 -14.53 49.52
N GLU A 890 -3.43 -13.37 48.92
CA GLU A 890 -4.28 -12.35 49.56
C GLU A 890 -5.63 -12.09 48.86
N GLY A 891 -5.82 -12.66 47.67
CA GLY A 891 -7.11 -12.67 46.97
C GLY A 891 -7.49 -11.37 46.24
N TRP A 892 -8.55 -11.45 45.45
CA TRP A 892 -8.88 -10.48 44.38
C TRP A 892 -9.19 -9.04 44.83
N LEU A 893 -9.38 -8.78 46.12
CA LEU A 893 -9.77 -7.45 46.63
C LEU A 893 -8.64 -6.41 46.54
N ILE A 894 -7.37 -6.83 46.45
CA ILE A 894 -6.23 -5.89 46.31
C ILE A 894 -6.17 -5.26 44.90
N ALA A 895 -6.83 -5.86 43.90
CA ALA A 895 -6.98 -5.24 42.57
C ALA A 895 -7.78 -3.91 42.60
N LEU A 896 -8.49 -3.61 43.69
CA LEU A 896 -9.19 -2.33 43.90
C LEU A 896 -8.31 -1.26 44.58
N ALA A 897 -7.07 -1.57 44.96
CA ALA A 897 -6.18 -0.68 45.71
C ALA A 897 -5.05 -0.05 44.86
N THR A 898 -4.91 -0.43 43.58
CA THR A 898 -3.73 -0.12 42.76
C THR A 898 -4.01 0.64 41.45
N GLY A 899 -5.27 0.97 41.12
CA GLY A 899 -5.63 1.68 39.88
C GLY A 899 -6.89 2.55 39.99
N ASP A 900 -6.71 3.86 39.73
CA ASP A 900 -7.61 5.02 39.86
C ASP A 900 -9.16 4.81 39.82
N VAL A 901 -9.88 5.54 40.70
CA VAL A 901 -11.33 5.47 40.89
C VAL A 901 -12.01 6.78 40.45
N ARG A 902 -12.36 6.89 39.16
CA ARG A 902 -13.18 8.00 38.63
C ARG A 902 -14.32 7.58 37.68
N ARG A 903 -15.19 6.64 38.12
CA ARG A 903 -16.62 6.57 37.72
C ARG A 903 -17.50 5.53 38.45
N VAL A 904 -17.04 4.90 39.54
CA VAL A 904 -17.79 3.87 40.30
C VAL A 904 -18.87 4.49 41.23
N GLY A 905 -19.73 5.35 40.68
CA GLY A 905 -20.87 5.94 41.40
C GLY A 905 -22.16 5.11 41.34
N ALA A 906 -22.23 4.10 40.46
CA ALA A 906 -23.49 3.41 40.12
C ALA A 906 -23.65 2.00 40.72
N LEU A 907 -22.61 1.40 41.31
CA LEU A 907 -22.59 -0.03 41.68
C LEU A 907 -22.80 -0.34 43.17
N LEU A 908 -23.40 0.58 43.93
CA LEU A 908 -23.82 0.34 45.34
C LEU A 908 -25.34 0.14 45.53
N GLY A 909 -26.09 -0.10 44.44
CA GLY A 909 -27.54 -0.32 44.49
C GLY A 909 -28.00 -1.76 44.80
N LEU A 910 -27.20 -2.78 44.49
CA LEU A 910 -27.66 -4.18 44.37
C LEU A 910 -27.31 -5.10 45.56
N ALA A 911 -26.59 -4.61 46.57
CA ALA A 911 -26.19 -5.39 47.76
C ALA A 911 -27.28 -5.48 48.86
N ARG A 912 -28.57 -5.54 48.48
CA ARG A 912 -29.71 -5.51 49.44
C ARG A 912 -30.71 -6.68 49.34
N LEU A 913 -30.52 -7.63 48.41
CA LEU A 913 -31.54 -8.64 48.10
C LEU A 913 -31.20 -10.10 48.51
N LEU A 914 -29.97 -10.40 48.96
CA LEU A 914 -29.57 -11.76 49.35
C LEU A 914 -28.80 -11.80 50.69
N ARG A 915 -29.53 -11.72 51.81
CA ARG A 915 -29.12 -12.28 53.12
C ARG A 915 -30.30 -12.37 54.10
N ARG A 916 -30.78 -13.58 54.35
CA ARG A 916 -31.49 -13.98 55.59
C ARG A 916 -31.01 -15.37 56.02
N PRO A 917 -30.39 -15.53 57.20
CA PRO A 917 -30.33 -16.83 57.87
C PRO A 917 -31.68 -17.16 58.52
N GLY A 918 -31.82 -18.38 59.05
CA GLY A 918 -33.04 -18.85 59.70
C GLY A 918 -33.37 -18.16 61.03
N SER A 919 -34.67 -18.07 61.32
CA SER A 919 -35.30 -17.72 62.60
C SER A 919 -35.36 -18.94 63.56
N PRO A 920 -35.89 -18.86 64.82
CA PRO A 920 -36.62 -17.75 65.45
C PRO A 920 -36.29 -17.42 66.93
N GLY A 921 -36.91 -16.35 67.43
CA GLY A 921 -37.10 -16.01 68.84
C GLY A 921 -36.98 -14.49 69.08
N SER A 922 -37.70 -13.81 69.97
CA SER A 922 -38.91 -14.05 70.79
C SER A 922 -38.86 -12.98 71.90
N GLY A 923 -39.96 -12.25 72.17
CA GLY A 923 -39.94 -11.04 73.02
C GLY A 923 -39.62 -9.80 72.16
N SER A 924 -40.48 -8.81 71.92
CA SER A 924 -41.56 -8.14 72.67
C SER A 924 -41.09 -6.84 73.35
N ASP A 925 -42.04 -5.89 73.40
CA ASP A 925 -42.04 -4.67 74.21
C ASP A 925 -41.11 -3.50 73.85
N SER A 926 -41.46 -2.25 74.19
CA SER A 926 -42.70 -1.47 73.93
C SER A 926 -42.48 0.01 74.33
N ALA A 927 -43.40 0.90 73.94
CA ALA A 927 -43.44 2.35 74.25
C ALA A 927 -42.31 3.22 73.65
N GLY A 928 -42.47 4.54 73.50
CA GLY A 928 -43.69 5.36 73.64
C GLY A 928 -43.42 6.88 73.75
N ALA A 929 -44.45 7.70 73.52
CA ALA A 929 -44.43 9.18 73.43
C ALA A 929 -43.57 9.74 72.27
N GLY A 930 -43.78 10.96 71.73
CA GLY A 930 -44.73 12.07 71.97
C GLY A 930 -44.14 13.37 71.39
N VAL A 931 -44.81 14.50 71.14
CA VAL A 931 -46.22 14.91 71.32
C VAL A 931 -46.50 16.13 70.37
N VAL A 932 -47.46 15.99 69.46
CA VAL A 932 -48.66 16.85 69.22
C VAL A 932 -48.55 18.35 68.79
N PHE A 933 -49.04 18.64 67.56
CA PHE A 933 -49.94 19.75 67.07
C PHE A 933 -49.66 21.25 67.40
N ALA A 934 -50.23 22.27 66.73
CA ALA A 934 -51.19 22.41 65.59
C ALA A 934 -50.73 23.54 64.63
N GLY A 935 -51.14 23.64 63.35
CA GLY A 935 -52.42 24.18 62.85
C GLY A 935 -52.18 25.53 62.11
N VAL A 936 -52.97 26.07 61.17
CA VAL A 936 -54.30 25.73 60.58
C VAL A 936 -54.36 26.29 59.12
N ASP A 937 -55.01 25.55 58.20
CA ASP A 937 -55.69 25.85 56.91
C ASP A 937 -55.30 27.08 56.01
N THR A 938 -55.43 27.08 54.67
CA THR A 938 -56.53 26.59 53.78
C THR A 938 -56.02 26.18 52.38
N ALA A 939 -56.92 25.67 51.52
CA ALA A 939 -56.66 25.08 50.18
C ALA A 939 -57.74 25.56 49.15
N PRO A 940 -57.86 25.07 47.87
CA PRO A 940 -57.10 24.06 47.12
C PRO A 940 -56.72 24.50 45.63
N PRO A 941 -57.05 23.85 44.46
CA PRO A 941 -56.13 23.73 43.30
C PRO A 941 -56.84 24.14 41.95
N PRO A 942 -56.65 23.51 40.74
CA PRO A 942 -55.58 22.72 40.09
C PRO A 942 -55.04 23.41 38.79
N ARG A 943 -54.11 22.93 37.93
CA ARG A 943 -53.52 21.62 37.52
C ARG A 943 -54.26 20.77 36.45
N GLY A 944 -53.50 20.31 35.43
CA GLY A 944 -53.92 19.49 34.27
C GLY A 944 -53.30 20.07 32.98
N GLN A 945 -52.44 19.46 32.15
CA GLN A 945 -52.07 18.07 31.79
C GLN A 945 -53.10 17.25 30.98
N GLY A 946 -52.61 16.57 29.93
CA GLY A 946 -53.28 15.56 29.11
C GLY A 946 -52.29 14.93 28.10
N GLN A 947 -52.36 13.62 27.87
CA GLN A 947 -51.38 12.84 27.06
C GLN A 947 -52.07 11.79 26.15
N CYS A 948 -51.28 11.24 25.20
CA CYS A 948 -51.40 9.91 24.57
C CYS A 948 -52.39 9.65 23.40
N ALA A 949 -52.06 8.62 22.62
CA ALA A 949 -52.66 8.14 21.34
C ALA A 949 -53.58 6.89 21.59
N PRO A 950 -54.04 6.03 20.61
CA PRO A 950 -53.69 5.76 19.18
C PRO A 950 -54.97 5.86 18.26
N PRO A 951 -55.27 5.10 17.14
CA PRO A 951 -54.54 4.06 16.37
C PRO A 951 -54.68 4.04 14.80
N GLU A 952 -53.93 3.10 14.18
CA GLU A 952 -54.14 2.31 12.93
C GLU A 952 -54.62 2.87 11.55
N ARG A 953 -53.84 2.45 10.52
CA ARG A 953 -54.17 2.02 9.13
C ARG A 953 -55.14 2.83 8.24
N LEU A 954 -54.64 3.23 7.05
CA LEU A 954 -55.04 2.65 5.75
C LEU A 954 -54.14 3.11 4.56
N ARG A 955 -54.04 2.26 3.52
CA ARG A 955 -53.52 2.55 2.15
C ARG A 955 -54.72 2.44 1.18
N PRO A 956 -54.59 2.76 -0.13
CA PRO A 956 -53.88 3.86 -0.79
C PRO A 956 -54.82 4.63 -1.77
N ARG A 957 -54.31 5.62 -2.52
CA ARG A 957 -54.87 5.90 -3.86
C ARG A 957 -53.88 6.59 -4.81
N GLN A 958 -53.96 6.22 -6.09
CA GLN A 958 -53.31 6.90 -7.20
C GLN A 958 -54.12 8.15 -7.61
N VAL A 959 -53.45 9.13 -8.21
CA VAL A 959 -54.02 9.99 -9.26
C VAL A 959 -53.02 10.01 -10.41
N ALA A 960 -53.49 9.99 -11.65
CA ALA A 960 -52.67 9.86 -12.86
C ALA A 960 -52.52 11.19 -13.62
N LEU A 961 -51.63 11.18 -14.62
CA LEU A 961 -51.40 12.25 -15.58
C LEU A 961 -52.69 12.80 -16.20
N THR A 962 -52.70 14.09 -16.50
CA THR A 962 -53.43 14.62 -17.66
C THR A 962 -52.58 15.69 -18.34
N THR A 963 -52.26 15.46 -19.61
CA THR A 963 -51.64 16.44 -20.51
C THR A 963 -52.70 17.39 -21.07
N GLN A 964 -52.39 18.68 -21.22
CA GLN A 964 -52.59 19.32 -22.53
C GLN A 964 -51.80 20.63 -22.71
N THR A 965 -51.41 20.83 -23.97
CA THR A 965 -50.73 21.98 -24.57
C THR A 965 -51.49 23.30 -24.46
N MET A 966 -50.75 24.39 -24.28
CA MET A 966 -50.61 25.39 -25.35
C MET A 966 -49.20 25.97 -25.37
#